data_AF-A0A974XGI9-F1
#
_entry.id   AF-A0A974XGI9-F1
#
_cell.length_a   1.000
_cell.length_b   1.000
_cell.length_c   1.000
_cell.angle_alpha   90.00
_cell.angle_beta   90.00
_cell.angle_gamma   90.00
#
_symmetry.space_group_name_H-M   'P 1'
#
loop_
_entity.id
_entity.type
_entity.pdbx_description
1 polymer ?
#
loop_
_entity_poly.entity_id
_entity_poly.type
_entity_poly.pdbx_seq_one_letter_code
_entity_poly.pdbx_strand_id
1 'polypeptide(L)'
;MEKIFAKSIKLVSVLIIVLILFIQSSVFAISVPGSMTVSAKSTYAAGESIVFNWTASSGATKYGLSVWKEPYGNDQYLVFDNYVTGTSKNIGSLPAGKYCVQMKPYNSAGGGPNSNVVYFTVQSSQPTVSVPGSMTVTAKSTYAAGESIVFNWTASSGAAKYGLSVWKEPYGNDQYLVFDNYVTGTSKNIGSLPAGKYCVQMKPYNSAGGGPNSNVVYFTVQSSQPTVTVPGSMTVSAKSTYAAGESVVFNWTASSGATKYGLSVWKEPYGNDQYLVFDNYVTGTSKNIGSLPAGKYCVQMKPYNSAGGGPNSNVVYFTVQSSQPTVTVPGSMTVSAKSTYAAGESVVFNWTASSGAAKYGLSVWKEPYGNDQYLVFDNYVTGTSKNIGSLPAGRYCVQMKPYNSAGGGPNSNVVYFTVYEKATMKNPLVQEEEPIGKYIPPPVKTTNDSKETSESVNNDSDETISDAAKESKNIFDFVSEKISVSVSKVISWIKGFFNSNDDKESTPTQTPKPSLIPEKEQINSDVPEQNVEPDLINERIAEVAETYANGTWGGQCKAFVNSVVSKASDGKISVGNGYQNAFARAGGIEINPQDAVRGDIIQVTPAGSDGSSVYDMYDKNDPSKQLHTAIILSNSGGGNFWVIDSNTFYSKLNPVMTPELVFRHSYNPYSSAAGSIIKIWRLN
;
A
#
# COMPACT_ATOMS: atom_id res chain seq x y z
N MET A 1 -141.87 -30.33 74.01
CA MET A 1 -140.40 -30.21 73.79
C MET A 1 -140.01 -30.32 72.30
N GLU A 2 -140.74 -31.10 71.48
CA GLU A 2 -140.39 -31.41 70.07
C GLU A 2 -140.25 -30.21 69.12
N LYS A 3 -141.07 -29.15 69.26
CA LYS A 3 -141.05 -27.99 68.33
C LYS A 3 -139.70 -27.23 68.30
N ILE A 4 -138.85 -27.39 69.32
CA ILE A 4 -137.52 -26.76 69.35
C ILE A 4 -136.51 -27.60 68.55
N PHE A 5 -136.52 -28.93 68.73
CA PHE A 5 -135.60 -29.85 68.05
C PHE A 5 -135.73 -29.80 66.51
N ALA A 6 -136.98 -29.75 66.00
CA ALA A 6 -137.24 -29.64 64.57
C ALA A 6 -136.77 -28.30 63.94
N LYS A 7 -136.69 -27.21 64.73
CA LYS A 7 -136.15 -25.93 64.26
C LYS A 7 -134.62 -25.95 64.19
N SER A 8 -133.96 -26.54 65.19
CA SER A 8 -132.50 -26.67 65.22
C SER A 8 -131.96 -27.53 64.08
N ILE A 9 -132.61 -28.66 63.78
CA ILE A 9 -132.20 -29.54 62.67
C ILE A 9 -132.35 -28.83 61.32
N LYS A 10 -133.43 -28.05 61.10
CA LYS A 10 -133.58 -27.24 59.88
C LYS A 10 -132.52 -26.14 59.77
N LEU A 11 -132.18 -25.46 60.87
CA LEU A 11 -131.18 -24.39 60.86
C LEU A 11 -129.77 -24.96 60.56
N VAL A 12 -129.39 -26.07 61.20
CA VAL A 12 -128.11 -26.76 60.95
C VAL A 12 -128.04 -27.32 59.53
N SER A 13 -129.15 -27.89 59.02
CA SER A 13 -129.20 -28.37 57.62
C SER A 13 -129.05 -27.22 56.61
N VAL A 14 -129.67 -26.07 56.85
CA VAL A 14 -129.51 -24.87 56.01
C VAL A 14 -128.08 -24.32 56.11
N LEU A 15 -127.48 -24.26 57.31
CA LEU A 15 -126.08 -23.86 57.48
C LEU A 15 -125.10 -24.81 56.78
N ILE A 16 -125.32 -26.13 56.83
CA ILE A 16 -124.50 -27.12 56.13
C ILE A 16 -124.70 -27.02 54.61
N ILE A 17 -125.93 -26.82 54.11
CA ILE A 17 -126.19 -26.63 52.67
C ILE A 17 -125.58 -25.32 52.18
N VAL A 18 -125.68 -24.22 52.94
CA VAL A 18 -125.02 -22.94 52.61
C VAL A 18 -123.50 -23.10 52.66
N LEU A 19 -122.94 -23.81 53.64
CA LEU A 19 -121.50 -24.06 53.73
C LEU A 19 -121.01 -24.94 52.56
N ILE A 20 -121.75 -25.98 52.18
CA ILE A 20 -121.44 -26.84 51.02
C ILE A 20 -121.56 -26.03 49.71
N LEU A 21 -122.57 -25.16 49.56
CA LEU A 21 -122.70 -24.27 48.40
C LEU A 21 -121.57 -23.23 48.35
N PHE A 22 -121.13 -22.67 49.48
CA PHE A 22 -119.96 -21.78 49.54
C PHE A 22 -118.65 -22.53 49.22
N ILE A 23 -118.49 -23.76 49.69
CA ILE A 23 -117.30 -24.59 49.41
C ILE A 23 -117.29 -25.03 47.93
N GLN A 24 -118.43 -25.39 47.34
CA GLN A 24 -118.50 -25.75 45.91
C GLN A 24 -118.49 -24.56 44.94
N SER A 25 -118.69 -23.33 45.42
CA SER A 25 -118.55 -22.11 44.59
C SER A 25 -117.13 -21.52 44.60
N SER A 26 -116.25 -22.02 45.48
CA SER A 26 -114.91 -21.45 45.70
C SER A 26 -113.77 -22.23 45.01
N VAL A 27 -114.10 -23.30 44.30
CA VAL A 27 -113.11 -24.15 43.59
C VAL A 27 -113.44 -24.16 42.10
N PHE A 28 -112.47 -23.76 41.26
CA PHE A 28 -112.55 -23.61 39.80
C PHE A 28 -113.30 -22.40 39.22
N ALA A 29 -113.13 -21.23 39.84
CA ALA A 29 -112.88 -20.05 39.01
C ALA A 29 -111.47 -20.21 38.39
N ILE A 30 -111.38 -20.64 37.12
CA ILE A 30 -110.09 -20.65 36.41
C ILE A 30 -109.70 -19.19 36.18
N SER A 31 -108.82 -18.65 37.01
CA SER A 31 -108.28 -17.30 36.82
C SER A 31 -107.22 -17.29 35.71
N VAL A 32 -107.09 -16.16 35.02
CA VAL A 32 -105.90 -15.92 34.19
C VAL A 32 -104.62 -15.96 35.05
N PRO A 33 -103.45 -16.27 34.48
CA PRO A 33 -102.21 -16.37 35.26
C PRO A 33 -101.77 -15.04 35.89
N GLY A 34 -100.99 -15.14 36.98
CA GLY A 34 -100.43 -14.00 37.69
C GLY A 34 -99.29 -13.27 36.94
N SER A 35 -98.71 -12.25 37.57
CA SER A 35 -97.58 -11.49 37.01
C SER A 35 -96.30 -12.30 36.88
N MET A 36 -95.42 -11.86 35.99
CA MET A 36 -94.06 -12.40 35.77
C MET A 36 -93.09 -11.31 35.35
N THR A 37 -91.80 -11.60 35.42
CA THR A 37 -90.70 -10.76 34.93
C THR A 37 -89.76 -11.56 34.03
N VAL A 38 -89.26 -10.93 32.96
CA VAL A 38 -88.27 -11.48 32.04
C VAL A 38 -86.93 -10.76 32.21
N SER A 39 -85.82 -11.47 32.02
CA SER A 39 -84.45 -10.95 32.05
C SER A 39 -83.61 -11.49 30.88
N ALA A 40 -82.65 -10.66 30.47
CA ALA A 40 -81.67 -10.94 29.41
C ALA A 40 -80.36 -10.18 29.71
N LYS A 41 -79.27 -10.60 29.09
CA LYS A 41 -78.03 -9.80 29.01
C LYS A 41 -78.31 -8.52 28.20
N SER A 42 -77.74 -7.38 28.60
CA SER A 42 -77.94 -6.09 27.92
C SER A 42 -77.21 -5.98 26.57
N THR A 43 -76.15 -6.76 26.36
CA THR A 43 -75.35 -6.73 25.13
C THR A 43 -74.85 -8.13 24.77
N TYR A 44 -75.05 -8.55 23.53
CA TYR A 44 -74.54 -9.81 22.95
C TYR A 44 -73.54 -9.52 21.82
N ALA A 45 -72.55 -10.39 21.64
CA ALA A 45 -71.67 -10.37 20.48
C ALA A 45 -72.37 -10.94 19.23
N ALA A 46 -71.87 -10.63 18.03
CA ALA A 46 -72.37 -11.22 16.80
C ALA A 46 -72.25 -12.76 16.83
N GLY A 47 -73.36 -13.47 16.63
CA GLY A 47 -73.40 -14.93 16.70
C GLY A 47 -73.48 -15.52 18.12
N GLU A 48 -73.45 -14.71 19.18
CA GLU A 48 -73.70 -15.19 20.54
C GLU A 48 -75.15 -15.69 20.68
N SER A 49 -75.34 -16.83 21.37
CA SER A 49 -76.69 -17.37 21.62
C SER A 49 -77.41 -16.57 22.69
N ILE A 50 -78.66 -16.17 22.39
CA ILE A 50 -79.49 -15.33 23.23
C ILE A 50 -80.42 -16.22 24.07
N VAL A 51 -80.26 -16.15 25.39
CA VAL A 51 -81.06 -16.91 26.36
C VAL A 51 -81.86 -15.94 27.23
N PHE A 52 -83.18 -16.05 27.16
CA PHE A 52 -84.09 -15.36 28.06
C PHE A 52 -84.42 -16.25 29.26
N ASN A 53 -84.52 -15.63 30.43
CA ASN A 53 -84.96 -16.28 31.67
C ASN A 53 -86.12 -15.48 32.25
N TRP A 54 -87.05 -16.15 32.96
CA TRP A 54 -88.19 -15.47 33.57
C TRP A 54 -88.67 -16.12 34.85
N THR A 55 -89.36 -15.32 35.68
CA THR A 55 -90.04 -15.82 36.88
C THR A 55 -91.33 -16.56 36.51
N ALA A 56 -91.62 -17.66 37.21
CA ALA A 56 -92.82 -18.45 36.95
C ALA A 56 -94.08 -17.71 37.41
N SER A 57 -94.95 -17.35 36.46
CA SER A 57 -96.31 -16.87 36.74
C SER A 57 -97.17 -17.98 37.38
N SER A 58 -97.84 -17.67 38.48
CA SER A 58 -98.78 -18.58 39.14
C SER A 58 -99.99 -18.89 38.23
N GLY A 59 -100.32 -20.18 38.10
CA GLY A 59 -101.43 -20.64 37.25
C GLY A 59 -101.14 -20.63 35.74
N ALA A 60 -99.92 -20.28 35.30
CA ALA A 60 -99.52 -20.37 33.89
C ALA A 60 -99.22 -21.81 33.46
N THR A 61 -99.59 -22.15 32.23
CA THR A 61 -99.26 -23.43 31.57
C THR A 61 -98.26 -23.26 30.42
N LYS A 62 -98.21 -22.06 29.83
CA LYS A 62 -97.29 -21.65 28.77
C LYS A 62 -97.10 -20.13 28.80
N TYR A 63 -96.11 -19.64 28.06
CA TYR A 63 -95.78 -18.22 27.94
C TYR A 63 -95.65 -17.87 26.47
N GLY A 64 -96.27 -16.78 26.01
CA GLY A 64 -95.89 -16.14 24.74
C GLY A 64 -94.60 -15.37 24.97
N LEU A 65 -93.58 -15.59 24.14
CA LEU A 65 -92.30 -14.90 24.16
C LEU A 65 -92.12 -14.20 22.81
N SER A 66 -92.11 -12.87 22.85
CA SER A 66 -92.07 -12.01 21.67
C SER A 66 -90.84 -11.09 21.73
N VAL A 67 -90.07 -11.02 20.64
CA VAL A 67 -88.84 -10.22 20.52
C VAL A 67 -88.95 -9.34 19.28
N TRP A 68 -88.75 -8.03 19.44
CA TRP A 68 -88.77 -7.06 18.34
C TRP A 68 -87.40 -6.44 18.11
N LYS A 69 -87.10 -6.11 16.86
CA LYS A 69 -86.05 -5.17 16.48
C LYS A 69 -86.56 -3.73 16.61
N GLU A 70 -85.67 -2.78 16.82
CA GLU A 70 -85.98 -1.34 16.73
C GLU A 70 -86.51 -0.99 15.31
N PRO A 71 -87.63 -0.25 15.14
CA PRO A 71 -88.48 0.39 16.16
C PRO A 71 -89.57 -0.54 16.71
N TYR A 72 -89.48 -0.85 18.00
CA TYR A 72 -90.20 -1.93 18.69
C TYR A 72 -91.74 -1.82 18.67
N GLY A 73 -92.44 -2.95 18.86
CA GLY A 73 -93.87 -2.99 19.18
C GLY A 73 -94.83 -3.09 17.98
N ASN A 74 -94.31 -3.33 16.78
CA ASN A 74 -95.08 -3.64 15.57
C ASN A 74 -94.60 -5.01 15.03
N ASP A 75 -95.55 -5.86 14.63
CA ASP A 75 -95.31 -7.21 14.10
C ASP A 75 -94.35 -7.22 12.90
N GLN A 76 -94.26 -6.14 12.12
CA GLN A 76 -93.28 -5.99 11.04
C GLN A 76 -91.81 -6.07 11.49
N TYR A 77 -91.53 -5.81 12.78
CA TYR A 77 -90.19 -5.88 13.38
C TYR A 77 -90.03 -7.04 14.36
N LEU A 78 -91.02 -7.93 14.44
CA LEU A 78 -91.01 -9.13 15.28
C LEU A 78 -90.02 -10.15 14.70
N VAL A 79 -88.95 -10.44 15.44
CA VAL A 79 -87.87 -11.36 15.02
C VAL A 79 -87.94 -12.73 15.70
N PHE A 80 -88.74 -12.85 16.75
CA PHE A 80 -89.11 -14.13 17.36
C PHE A 80 -90.48 -13.99 18.02
N ASP A 81 -91.40 -14.90 17.75
CA ASP A 81 -92.65 -15.04 18.49
C ASP A 81 -93.04 -16.51 18.59
N ASN A 82 -93.21 -17.01 19.81
CA ASN A 82 -93.61 -18.39 20.06
C ASN A 82 -94.23 -18.58 21.44
N TYR A 83 -95.08 -19.59 21.56
CA TYR A 83 -95.45 -20.15 22.86
C TYR A 83 -94.36 -21.11 23.36
N VAL A 84 -93.91 -20.91 24.60
CA VAL A 84 -92.88 -21.69 25.28
C VAL A 84 -93.35 -22.17 26.66
N THR A 85 -92.74 -23.23 27.17
CA THR A 85 -92.98 -23.79 28.51
C THR A 85 -91.68 -23.76 29.34
N GLY A 86 -91.80 -23.81 30.67
CA GLY A 86 -90.66 -23.67 31.58
C GLY A 86 -90.35 -22.21 31.92
N THR A 87 -89.12 -21.93 32.36
CA THR A 87 -88.65 -20.62 32.87
C THR A 87 -87.44 -20.05 32.12
N SER A 88 -87.01 -20.69 31.03
CA SER A 88 -85.93 -20.20 30.17
C SER A 88 -86.11 -20.63 28.71
N LYS A 89 -85.57 -19.84 27.77
CA LYS A 89 -85.55 -20.17 26.34
C LYS A 89 -84.31 -19.58 25.67
N ASN A 90 -83.53 -20.45 25.02
CA ASN A 90 -82.56 -20.07 24.01
C ASN A 90 -83.30 -19.85 22.66
N ILE A 91 -83.08 -18.71 22.01
CA ILE A 91 -83.66 -18.38 20.68
C ILE A 91 -82.63 -18.47 19.53
N GLY A 92 -81.40 -18.89 19.82
CA GLY A 92 -80.26 -18.80 18.89
C GLY A 92 -79.66 -17.40 18.86
N SER A 93 -79.00 -17.05 17.77
CA SER A 93 -78.39 -15.73 17.56
C SER A 93 -79.27 -14.82 16.72
N LEU A 94 -79.29 -13.52 17.01
CA LEU A 94 -79.89 -12.50 16.15
C LEU A 94 -78.80 -11.70 15.39
N PRO A 95 -79.12 -11.07 14.24
CA PRO A 95 -78.20 -10.15 13.57
C PRO A 95 -77.89 -8.90 14.42
N ALA A 96 -76.85 -8.14 14.05
CA ALA A 96 -76.54 -6.87 14.71
C ALA A 96 -77.72 -5.88 14.72
N GLY A 97 -77.86 -5.14 15.81
CA GLY A 97 -78.94 -4.15 16.02
C GLY A 97 -79.43 -4.09 17.47
N LYS A 98 -80.39 -3.20 17.74
CA LYS A 98 -81.08 -3.11 19.03
C LYS A 98 -82.40 -3.89 18.99
N TYR A 99 -82.72 -4.53 20.11
CA TYR A 99 -83.88 -5.41 20.27
C TYR A 99 -84.54 -5.19 21.62
N CYS A 100 -85.80 -5.60 21.75
CA CYS A 100 -86.45 -5.76 23.03
C CYS A 100 -87.23 -7.08 23.11
N VAL A 101 -87.45 -7.57 24.33
CA VAL A 101 -88.26 -8.76 24.62
C VAL A 101 -89.38 -8.42 25.61
N GLN A 102 -90.56 -8.99 25.39
CA GLN A 102 -91.67 -9.03 26.35
C GLN A 102 -92.28 -10.44 26.37
N MET A 103 -92.85 -10.82 27.50
CA MET A 103 -93.52 -12.11 27.67
C MET A 103 -94.94 -11.93 28.24
N LYS A 104 -95.81 -12.90 27.97
CA LYS A 104 -97.17 -12.95 28.53
C LYS A 104 -97.51 -14.39 28.95
N PRO A 105 -97.97 -14.64 30.19
CA PRO A 105 -98.32 -15.98 30.66
C PRO A 105 -99.74 -16.37 30.22
N TYR A 106 -99.99 -17.66 29.96
CA TYR A 106 -101.29 -18.17 29.49
C TYR A 106 -101.71 -19.49 30.16
N ASN A 107 -103.01 -19.66 30.33
CA ASN A 107 -103.67 -20.93 30.66
C ASN A 107 -105.02 -21.07 29.91
N SER A 108 -105.85 -22.03 30.32
CA SER A 108 -107.16 -22.29 29.70
C SER A 108 -108.19 -21.17 29.89
N ALA A 109 -108.02 -20.26 30.85
CA ALA A 109 -108.84 -19.04 30.98
C ALA A 109 -108.32 -17.85 30.16
N GLY A 110 -107.16 -17.96 29.54
CA GLY A 110 -106.58 -16.93 28.67
C GLY A 110 -105.21 -16.43 29.13
N GLY A 111 -104.89 -15.21 28.71
CA GLY A 111 -103.59 -14.56 28.99
C GLY A 111 -103.64 -13.65 30.22
N GLY A 112 -102.62 -13.75 31.08
CA GLY A 112 -102.38 -12.86 32.21
C GLY A 112 -101.75 -11.53 31.79
N PRO A 113 -101.25 -10.71 32.74
CA PRO A 113 -100.59 -9.44 32.42
C PRO A 113 -99.24 -9.66 31.71
N ASN A 114 -98.85 -8.71 30.85
CA ASN A 114 -97.53 -8.73 30.21
C ASN A 114 -96.41 -8.50 31.24
N SER A 115 -95.22 -9.04 30.98
CA SER A 115 -94.00 -8.77 31.73
C SER A 115 -93.48 -7.35 31.52
N ASN A 116 -92.46 -6.98 32.29
CA ASN A 116 -91.54 -5.90 31.93
C ASN A 116 -90.97 -6.12 30.51
N VAL A 117 -90.61 -5.02 29.85
CA VAL A 117 -89.84 -5.03 28.59
C VAL A 117 -88.35 -4.97 28.94
N VAL A 118 -87.52 -5.80 28.30
CA VAL A 118 -86.06 -5.75 28.42
C VAL A 118 -85.45 -5.38 27.07
N TYR A 119 -84.62 -4.35 27.04
CA TYR A 119 -83.87 -3.92 25.86
C TYR A 119 -82.46 -4.51 25.86
N PHE A 120 -81.98 -4.93 24.70
CA PHE A 120 -80.61 -5.44 24.52
C PHE A 120 -80.06 -5.09 23.12
N THR A 121 -78.74 -5.10 22.98
CA THR A 121 -78.06 -4.86 21.69
C THR A 121 -77.26 -6.08 21.26
N VAL A 122 -77.33 -6.45 19.99
CA VAL A 122 -76.35 -7.35 19.37
C VAL A 122 -75.33 -6.49 18.62
N GLN A 123 -74.06 -6.61 18.99
CA GLN A 123 -72.96 -5.90 18.35
C GLN A 123 -72.69 -6.45 16.94
N SER A 124 -72.19 -5.61 16.04
CA SER A 124 -71.68 -6.04 14.75
C SER A 124 -70.30 -6.70 14.90
N SER A 125 -70.05 -7.75 14.12
CA SER A 125 -68.71 -8.29 13.92
C SER A 125 -67.91 -7.32 13.04
N GLN A 126 -67.21 -6.37 13.66
CA GLN A 126 -66.29 -5.50 12.93
C GLN A 126 -64.98 -6.27 12.70
N PRO A 127 -64.55 -6.53 11.45
CA PRO A 127 -63.25 -7.12 11.20
C PRO A 127 -62.17 -6.13 11.64
N THR A 128 -61.46 -6.43 12.74
CA THR A 128 -60.32 -5.63 13.19
C THR A 128 -59.16 -5.85 12.24
N VAL A 129 -59.01 -4.97 11.25
CA VAL A 129 -57.81 -4.91 10.42
C VAL A 129 -56.66 -4.50 11.35
N SER A 130 -55.79 -5.46 11.68
CA SER A 130 -54.56 -5.18 12.41
C SER A 130 -53.51 -4.55 11.49
N VAL A 131 -52.55 -3.83 12.06
CA VAL A 131 -51.33 -3.48 11.33
C VAL A 131 -50.60 -4.76 10.87
N PRO A 132 -49.78 -4.69 9.80
CA PRO A 132 -49.10 -5.88 9.30
C PRO A 132 -48.08 -6.47 10.29
N GLY A 133 -47.80 -7.77 10.17
CA GLY A 133 -46.82 -8.48 10.99
C GLY A 133 -45.36 -8.17 10.64
N SER A 134 -44.43 -8.81 11.33
CA SER A 134 -42.99 -8.65 11.10
C SER A 134 -42.53 -9.15 9.72
N MET A 135 -41.37 -8.65 9.28
CA MET A 135 -40.68 -9.07 8.05
C MET A 135 -39.16 -8.93 8.21
N THR A 136 -38.40 -9.61 7.36
CA THR A 136 -36.94 -9.43 7.23
C THR A 136 -36.54 -9.05 5.81
N VAL A 137 -35.58 -8.14 5.67
CA VAL A 137 -34.95 -7.75 4.39
C VAL A 137 -33.55 -8.35 4.29
N THR A 138 -33.11 -8.63 3.06
CA THR A 138 -31.82 -9.23 2.71
C THR A 138 -31.20 -8.53 1.51
N ALA A 139 -29.86 -8.47 1.49
CA ALA A 139 -29.02 -7.93 0.43
C ALA A 139 -27.65 -8.64 0.45
N LYS A 140 -26.87 -8.53 -0.64
CA LYS A 140 -25.44 -8.84 -0.60
C LYS A 140 -24.73 -7.87 0.35
N SER A 141 -23.67 -8.34 1.02
CA SER A 141 -22.79 -7.50 1.85
C SER A 141 -21.89 -6.56 1.03
N THR A 142 -21.62 -6.88 -0.23
CA THR A 142 -20.79 -6.07 -1.14
C THR A 142 -21.30 -6.15 -2.56
N TYR A 143 -21.21 -5.02 -3.28
CA TYR A 143 -21.50 -4.86 -4.70
C TYR A 143 -20.31 -4.19 -5.40
N ALA A 144 -20.04 -4.59 -6.65
CA ALA A 144 -19.05 -3.94 -7.49
C ALA A 144 -19.53 -2.54 -7.95
N ALA A 145 -18.60 -1.70 -8.42
CA ALA A 145 -18.93 -0.39 -8.96
C ALA A 145 -19.86 -0.52 -10.19
N GLY A 146 -21.03 0.10 -10.14
CA GLY A 146 -22.04 0.01 -11.20
C GLY A 146 -22.87 -1.29 -11.20
N GLU A 147 -22.67 -2.20 -10.25
CA GLU A 147 -23.52 -3.38 -10.10
C GLU A 147 -24.95 -3.00 -9.68
N SER A 148 -25.95 -3.70 -10.23
CA SER A 148 -27.36 -3.46 -9.89
C SER A 148 -27.72 -4.09 -8.55
N ILE A 149 -28.27 -3.28 -7.65
CA ILE A 149 -28.62 -3.65 -6.27
C ILE A 149 -30.06 -4.13 -6.20
N VAL A 150 -30.26 -5.36 -5.73
CA VAL A 150 -31.57 -5.99 -5.58
C VAL A 150 -31.77 -6.39 -4.12
N PHE A 151 -32.77 -5.81 -3.48
CA PHE A 151 -33.23 -6.20 -2.15
C PHE A 151 -34.33 -7.26 -2.26
N ASN A 152 -34.31 -8.24 -1.37
CA ASN A 152 -35.34 -9.27 -1.25
C ASN A 152 -35.84 -9.33 0.20
N TRP A 153 -37.13 -9.60 0.40
CA TRP A 153 -37.71 -9.65 1.73
C TRP A 153 -38.83 -10.68 1.86
N THR A 154 -39.06 -11.14 3.09
CA THR A 154 -40.19 -12.01 3.44
C THR A 154 -41.51 -11.23 3.40
N ALA A 155 -42.56 -11.81 2.82
CA ALA A 155 -43.89 -11.20 2.87
C ALA A 155 -44.38 -11.05 4.32
N SER A 156 -44.89 -9.87 4.67
CA SER A 156 -45.54 -9.62 5.96
C SER A 156 -47.03 -9.97 5.89
N SER A 157 -47.52 -10.73 6.87
CA SER A 157 -48.94 -11.06 6.96
C SER A 157 -49.78 -9.79 7.14
N GLY A 158 -50.79 -9.62 6.28
CA GLY A 158 -51.66 -8.44 6.27
C GLY A 158 -51.08 -7.18 5.60
N ALA A 159 -49.87 -7.22 5.03
CA ALA A 159 -49.30 -6.08 4.31
C ALA A 159 -49.87 -5.90 2.89
N ALA A 160 -50.18 -4.66 2.53
CA ALA A 160 -50.57 -4.27 1.17
C ALA A 160 -49.39 -3.66 0.38
N LYS A 161 -48.44 -3.02 1.07
CA LYS A 161 -47.23 -2.41 0.50
C LYS A 161 -46.12 -2.34 1.56
N TYR A 162 -44.92 -1.99 1.12
CA TYR A 162 -43.73 -1.86 1.98
C TYR A 162 -43.05 -0.52 1.72
N GLY A 163 -42.73 0.25 2.75
CA GLY A 163 -41.73 1.32 2.62
C GLY A 163 -40.35 0.68 2.59
N LEU A 164 -39.53 1.04 1.59
CA LEU A 164 -38.14 0.60 1.45
C LEU A 164 -37.26 1.84 1.46
N SER A 165 -36.41 1.94 2.47
CA SER A 165 -35.55 3.10 2.73
C SER A 165 -34.08 2.66 2.78
N VAL A 166 -33.21 3.36 2.06
CA VAL A 166 -31.77 3.09 1.97
C VAL A 166 -30.99 4.36 2.30
N TRP A 167 -30.06 4.28 3.22
CA TRP A 167 -29.19 5.39 3.61
C TRP A 167 -27.74 5.13 3.25
N LYS A 168 -27.02 6.17 2.85
CA LYS A 168 -25.55 6.20 2.88
C LYS A 168 -25.08 6.44 4.31
N GLU A 169 -23.86 6.01 4.64
CA GLU A 169 -23.21 6.39 5.90
C GLU A 169 -22.99 7.92 5.94
N PRO A 170 -23.32 8.64 7.04
CA PRO A 170 -23.92 8.15 8.29
C PRO A 170 -25.44 7.90 8.21
N TYR A 171 -25.86 6.78 8.79
CA TYR A 171 -27.21 6.22 8.65
C TYR A 171 -28.27 6.93 9.51
N GLY A 172 -29.56 6.78 9.14
CA GLY A 172 -30.70 7.13 10.00
C GLY A 172 -31.13 8.60 9.99
N ASN A 173 -30.60 9.41 9.06
CA ASN A 173 -31.02 10.79 8.81
C ASN A 173 -31.40 10.94 7.33
N ASP A 174 -32.54 11.58 7.08
CA ASP A 174 -33.10 11.81 5.74
C ASP A 174 -32.14 12.53 4.78
N GLN A 175 -31.17 13.31 5.29
CA GLN A 175 -30.13 13.93 4.46
C GLN A 175 -29.20 12.92 3.74
N TYR A 176 -29.10 11.69 4.24
CA TYR A 176 -28.28 10.62 3.65
C TYR A 176 -29.13 9.52 3.01
N LEU A 177 -30.44 9.74 2.89
CA LEU A 177 -31.39 8.85 2.24
C LEU A 177 -31.15 8.85 0.72
N VAL A 178 -30.71 7.73 0.17
CA VAL A 178 -30.41 7.58 -1.27
C VAL A 178 -31.52 6.85 -2.04
N PHE A 179 -32.44 6.22 -1.34
CA PHE A 179 -33.66 5.67 -1.90
C PHE A 179 -34.74 5.63 -0.81
N ASP A 180 -35.93 6.14 -1.10
CA ASP A 180 -37.12 5.93 -0.26
C ASP A 180 -38.37 5.85 -1.15
N ASN A 181 -39.08 4.72 -1.10
CA ASN A 181 -40.30 4.50 -1.87
C ASN A 181 -41.20 3.45 -1.24
N TYR A 182 -42.49 3.56 -1.51
CA TYR A 182 -43.43 2.45 -1.33
C TYR A 182 -43.34 1.47 -2.50
N VAL A 183 -43.18 0.18 -2.19
CA VAL A 183 -43.06 -0.93 -3.15
C VAL A 183 -44.04 -2.06 -2.80
N THR A 184 -44.34 -2.89 -3.79
CA THR A 184 -45.16 -4.11 -3.66
C THR A 184 -44.35 -5.34 -4.06
N GLY A 185 -44.86 -6.55 -3.77
CA GLY A 185 -44.13 -7.81 -3.95
C GLY A 185 -43.11 -8.08 -2.84
N THR A 186 -42.10 -8.89 -3.15
CA THR A 186 -41.08 -9.40 -2.22
C THR A 186 -39.63 -9.11 -2.65
N SER A 187 -39.44 -8.31 -3.71
CA SER A 187 -38.13 -7.93 -4.23
C SER A 187 -38.16 -6.59 -4.94
N LYS A 188 -37.09 -5.79 -4.85
CA LYS A 188 -36.92 -4.53 -5.59
C LYS A 188 -35.48 -4.37 -6.05
N ASN A 189 -35.30 -4.20 -7.36
CA ASN A 189 -34.09 -3.62 -7.93
C ASN A 189 -34.16 -2.09 -7.82
N ILE A 190 -33.12 -1.47 -7.27
CA ILE A 190 -32.99 0.00 -7.15
C ILE A 190 -31.98 0.61 -8.15
N GLY A 191 -31.39 -0.21 -9.03
CA GLY A 191 -30.27 0.19 -9.89
C GLY A 191 -28.93 0.15 -9.15
N SER A 192 -27.94 0.86 -9.66
CA SER A 192 -26.61 0.99 -9.02
C SER A 192 -26.55 2.20 -8.10
N LEU A 193 -25.82 2.10 -6.99
CA LEU A 193 -25.43 3.24 -6.15
C LEU A 193 -23.96 3.63 -6.38
N PRO A 194 -23.54 4.85 -6.04
CA PRO A 194 -22.12 5.24 -6.00
C PRO A 194 -21.32 4.42 -4.97
N ALA A 195 -19.99 4.51 -5.03
CA ALA A 195 -19.13 3.89 -4.03
C ALA A 195 -19.38 4.45 -2.61
N GLY A 196 -19.31 3.57 -1.60
CA GLY A 196 -19.50 3.90 -0.19
C GLY A 196 -20.19 2.80 0.61
N LYS A 197 -20.40 3.05 1.91
CA LYS A 197 -21.19 2.18 2.79
C LYS A 197 -22.64 2.64 2.87
N TYR A 198 -23.53 1.68 2.96
CA TYR A 198 -24.98 1.86 2.91
C TYR A 198 -25.68 0.93 3.90
N CYS A 199 -26.91 1.28 4.30
CA CYS A 199 -27.81 0.37 4.97
C CYS A 199 -29.23 0.44 4.38
N VAL A 200 -29.99 -0.64 4.50
CA VAL A 200 -31.41 -0.73 4.12
C VAL A 200 -32.25 -1.17 5.31
N GLN A 201 -33.44 -0.57 5.44
CA GLN A 201 -34.51 -1.02 6.33
C GLN A 201 -35.85 -0.93 5.59
N MET A 202 -36.79 -1.79 5.97
CA MET A 202 -38.14 -1.82 5.40
C MET A 202 -39.21 -1.75 6.49
N LYS A 203 -40.41 -1.31 6.12
CA LYS A 203 -41.59 -1.31 7.00
C LYS A 203 -42.84 -1.70 6.22
N PRO A 204 -43.64 -2.69 6.66
CA PRO A 204 -44.85 -3.10 5.98
C PRO A 204 -46.03 -2.19 6.35
N TYR A 205 -46.96 -1.96 5.42
CA TYR A 205 -48.12 -1.09 5.60
C TYR A 205 -49.41 -1.68 5.02
N ASN A 206 -50.54 -1.37 5.66
CA ASN A 206 -51.89 -1.58 5.13
C ASN A 206 -52.82 -0.41 5.53
N SER A 207 -54.14 -0.57 5.38
CA SER A 207 -55.13 0.47 5.73
C SER A 207 -55.26 0.77 7.22
N ALA A 208 -54.76 -0.09 8.11
CA ALA A 208 -54.69 0.14 9.55
C ALA A 208 -53.40 0.84 10.00
N GLY A 209 -52.40 0.98 9.11
CA GLY A 209 -51.15 1.68 9.37
C GLY A 209 -49.90 0.87 9.03
N GLY A 210 -48.78 1.26 9.63
CA GLY A 210 -47.48 0.58 9.49
C GLY A 210 -47.24 -0.44 10.59
N GLY A 211 -46.74 -1.62 10.22
CA GLY A 211 -46.26 -2.65 11.14
C GLY A 211 -44.87 -2.33 11.71
N PRO A 212 -44.19 -3.31 12.35
CA PRO A 212 -42.83 -3.10 12.86
C PRO A 212 -41.81 -2.97 11.71
N ASN A 213 -40.71 -2.25 11.95
CA ASN A 213 -39.60 -2.18 11.01
C ASN A 213 -38.89 -3.55 10.90
N SER A 214 -38.28 -3.83 9.76
CA SER A 214 -37.40 -4.99 9.56
C SER A 214 -36.07 -4.85 10.30
N ASN A 215 -35.27 -5.92 10.28
CA ASN A 215 -33.83 -5.83 10.47
C ASN A 215 -33.20 -4.77 9.55
N VAL A 216 -32.09 -4.18 9.99
CA VAL A 216 -31.23 -3.34 9.15
C VAL A 216 -30.18 -4.24 8.50
N VAL A 217 -29.93 -4.07 7.20
CA VAL A 217 -28.84 -4.75 6.48
C VAL A 217 -27.83 -3.71 6.01
N TYR A 218 -26.56 -3.90 6.34
CA TYR A 218 -25.45 -3.07 5.90
C TYR A 218 -24.76 -3.69 4.68
N PHE A 219 -24.38 -2.86 3.72
CA PHE A 219 -23.64 -3.29 2.54
C PHE A 219 -22.69 -2.20 2.03
N THR A 220 -21.69 -2.59 1.24
CA THR A 220 -20.71 -1.66 0.64
C THR A 220 -20.78 -1.73 -0.88
N VAL A 221 -20.69 -0.59 -1.56
CA VAL A 221 -20.42 -0.52 -3.00
C VAL A 221 -18.96 -0.13 -3.19
N GLN A 222 -18.21 -0.96 -3.91
CA GLN A 222 -16.79 -0.71 -4.18
C GLN A 222 -16.60 0.44 -5.17
N SER A 223 -15.44 1.09 -5.12
CA SER A 223 -15.03 2.07 -6.14
C SER A 223 -14.46 1.37 -7.37
N SER A 224 -14.72 1.93 -8.55
CA SER A 224 -14.08 1.50 -9.81
C SER A 224 -12.64 2.02 -9.84
N GLN A 225 -11.71 1.29 -9.23
CA GLN A 225 -10.30 1.66 -9.31
C GLN A 225 -9.73 1.12 -10.65
N PRO A 226 -9.21 1.97 -11.55
CA PRO A 226 -8.50 1.48 -12.72
C PRO A 226 -7.23 0.78 -12.25
N THR A 227 -7.07 -0.49 -12.61
CA THR A 227 -5.86 -1.28 -12.31
C THR A 227 -4.68 -0.74 -13.11
N VAL A 228 -3.90 0.15 -12.50
CA VAL A 228 -2.60 0.53 -13.04
C VAL A 228 -1.67 -0.65 -12.85
N THR A 229 -1.39 -1.38 -13.92
CA THR A 229 -0.38 -2.44 -13.94
C THR A 229 1.02 -1.84 -14.06
N VAL A 230 2.05 -2.57 -13.63
CA VAL A 230 3.45 -2.23 -13.95
C VAL A 230 3.64 -2.21 -15.48
N PRO A 231 4.61 -1.44 -16.01
CA PRO A 231 4.82 -1.37 -17.45
C PRO A 231 5.24 -2.70 -18.07
N GLY A 232 4.94 -2.87 -19.36
CA GLY A 232 5.32 -4.04 -20.14
C GLY A 232 6.82 -4.10 -20.49
N SER A 233 7.20 -5.11 -21.27
CA SER A 233 8.58 -5.30 -21.75
C SER A 233 9.04 -4.21 -22.72
N MET A 234 10.37 -4.02 -22.79
CA MET A 234 11.04 -3.13 -23.73
C MET A 234 12.39 -3.70 -24.17
N THR A 235 12.94 -3.20 -25.28
CA THR A 235 14.31 -3.45 -25.70
C THR A 235 15.11 -2.16 -25.85
N VAL A 236 16.38 -2.17 -25.42
CA VAL A 236 17.35 -1.09 -25.64
C VAL A 236 18.35 -1.49 -26.74
N SER A 237 18.86 -0.50 -27.46
CA SER A 237 19.83 -0.63 -28.54
C SER A 237 20.89 0.48 -28.48
N ALA A 238 22.09 0.15 -28.94
CA ALA A 238 23.26 1.03 -29.02
C ALA A 238 24.11 0.64 -30.25
N LYS A 239 25.02 1.52 -30.67
CA LYS A 239 26.08 1.16 -31.62
C LYS A 239 27.08 0.24 -30.90
N SER A 240 27.61 -0.78 -31.57
CA SER A 240 28.56 -1.74 -30.97
C SER A 240 29.94 -1.14 -30.66
N THR A 241 30.35 -0.11 -31.39
CA THR A 241 31.66 0.55 -31.25
C THR A 241 31.55 2.05 -31.54
N TYR A 242 32.03 2.87 -30.61
CA TYR A 242 32.15 4.32 -30.73
C TYR A 242 33.62 4.72 -30.86
N ALA A 243 33.91 5.75 -31.65
CA ALA A 243 35.23 6.36 -31.73
C ALA A 243 35.54 7.20 -30.47
N ALA A 244 36.81 7.51 -30.23
CA ALA A 244 37.20 8.36 -29.11
C ALA A 244 36.54 9.75 -29.21
N GLY A 245 35.80 10.15 -28.17
CA GLY A 245 35.05 11.41 -28.16
C GLY A 245 33.71 11.40 -28.91
N GLU A 246 33.33 10.30 -29.57
CA GLU A 246 32.01 10.15 -30.17
C GLU A 246 30.93 10.13 -29.07
N SER A 247 29.79 10.78 -29.30
CA SER A 247 28.66 10.78 -28.36
C SER A 247 27.94 9.43 -28.36
N VAL A 248 27.74 8.87 -27.17
CA VAL A 248 27.03 7.61 -26.96
C VAL A 248 25.52 7.88 -26.89
N VAL A 249 24.79 7.30 -27.83
CA VAL A 249 23.33 7.43 -27.93
C VAL A 249 22.67 6.06 -27.83
N PHE A 250 21.73 5.95 -26.88
CA PHE A 250 20.86 4.79 -26.70
C PHE A 250 19.48 5.07 -27.27
N ASN A 251 18.86 4.05 -27.88
CA ASN A 251 17.49 4.09 -28.36
C ASN A 251 16.73 2.88 -27.82
N TRP A 252 15.43 3.02 -27.56
CA TRP A 252 14.61 1.92 -27.04
C TRP A 252 13.17 1.97 -27.53
N THR A 253 12.53 0.80 -27.52
CA THR A 253 11.08 0.68 -27.78
C THR A 253 10.29 1.22 -26.59
N ALA A 254 9.24 1.99 -26.84
CA ALA A 254 8.35 2.42 -25.77
C ALA A 254 7.66 1.22 -25.11
N SER A 255 7.68 1.16 -23.78
CA SER A 255 6.95 0.15 -23.00
C SER A 255 5.52 0.62 -22.77
N SER A 256 4.55 -0.28 -23.01
CA SER A 256 3.14 0.00 -22.70
C SER A 256 2.97 0.30 -21.21
N GLY A 257 2.30 1.41 -20.91
CA GLY A 257 2.06 1.87 -19.53
C GLY A 257 3.24 2.55 -18.84
N ALA A 258 4.42 2.69 -19.47
CA ALA A 258 5.57 3.39 -18.89
C ALA A 258 5.44 4.92 -18.97
N THR A 259 5.80 5.61 -17.89
CA THR A 259 5.91 7.09 -17.86
C THR A 259 7.37 7.57 -17.81
N LYS A 260 8.31 6.72 -17.37
CA LYS A 260 9.75 6.97 -17.37
C LYS A 260 10.54 5.66 -17.46
N TYR A 261 11.84 5.75 -17.68
CA TYR A 261 12.74 4.60 -17.78
C TYR A 261 13.98 4.85 -16.93
N GLY A 262 14.38 3.91 -16.07
CA GLY A 262 15.74 3.89 -15.53
C GLY A 262 16.69 3.44 -16.63
N LEU A 263 17.75 4.21 -16.89
CA LEU A 263 18.79 3.90 -17.85
C LEU A 263 20.13 3.83 -17.12
N SER A 264 20.71 2.63 -17.08
CA SER A 264 21.91 2.32 -16.31
C SER A 264 23.01 1.79 -17.24
N VAL A 265 24.21 2.35 -17.13
CA VAL A 265 25.38 2.02 -17.96
C VAL A 265 26.56 1.70 -17.06
N TRP A 266 27.20 0.56 -17.27
CA TRP A 266 28.38 0.13 -16.53
C TRP A 266 29.60 0.04 -17.44
N LYS A 267 30.77 0.37 -16.91
CA LYS A 267 32.07 -0.04 -17.46
C LYS A 267 32.36 -1.49 -17.05
N GLU A 268 33.18 -2.19 -17.82
CA GLU A 268 33.73 -3.49 -17.40
C GLU A 268 34.59 -3.34 -16.12
N PRO A 269 34.40 -4.16 -15.07
CA PRO A 269 33.45 -5.28 -14.94
C PRO A 269 32.01 -4.85 -14.59
N TYR A 270 31.05 -5.50 -15.24
CA TYR A 270 29.64 -5.11 -15.24
C TYR A 270 28.86 -5.52 -13.98
N GLY A 271 27.73 -4.85 -13.72
CA GLY A 271 26.71 -5.30 -12.76
C GLY A 271 26.96 -4.94 -11.29
N ASN A 272 27.92 -4.07 -11.00
CA ASN A 272 28.17 -3.50 -9.68
C ASN A 272 28.18 -1.96 -9.78
N ASP A 273 27.52 -1.28 -8.85
CA ASP A 273 27.37 0.17 -8.80
C ASP A 273 28.71 0.92 -8.76
N GLN A 274 29.80 0.29 -8.29
CA GLN A 274 31.15 0.86 -8.34
C GLN A 274 31.67 1.12 -9.77
N TYR A 275 31.10 0.46 -10.78
CA TYR A 275 31.48 0.63 -12.19
C TYR A 275 30.38 1.29 -13.03
N LEU A 276 29.33 1.82 -12.37
CA LEU A 276 28.24 2.56 -12.97
C LEU A 276 28.76 3.92 -13.46
N VAL A 277 28.69 4.16 -14.77
CA VAL A 277 29.14 5.43 -15.39
C VAL A 277 28.00 6.35 -15.78
N PHE A 278 26.77 5.83 -15.79
CA PHE A 278 25.55 6.62 -15.93
C PHE A 278 24.40 5.85 -15.28
N ASP A 279 23.63 6.51 -14.42
CA ASP A 279 22.34 6.00 -13.95
C ASP A 279 21.38 7.16 -13.72
N ASN A 280 20.27 7.18 -14.46
CA ASN A 280 19.26 8.23 -14.35
C ASN A 280 17.89 7.73 -14.83
N TYR A 281 16.84 8.37 -14.33
CA TYR A 281 15.52 8.29 -14.95
C TYR A 281 15.46 9.21 -16.18
N VAL A 282 15.01 8.66 -17.31
CA VAL A 282 14.84 9.35 -18.59
C VAL A 282 13.42 9.14 -19.14
N THR A 283 13.01 10.01 -20.06
CA THR A 283 11.73 9.96 -20.78
C THR A 283 11.96 9.92 -22.29
N GLY A 284 10.90 9.66 -23.06
CA GLY A 284 11.01 9.46 -24.51
C GLY A 284 11.51 8.05 -24.89
N THR A 285 12.13 7.93 -26.06
CA THR A 285 12.61 6.67 -26.67
C THR A 285 14.09 6.70 -27.08
N SER A 286 14.82 7.77 -26.73
CA SER A 286 16.24 7.94 -27.03
C SER A 286 16.94 8.83 -26.01
N LYS A 287 18.21 8.54 -25.68
CA LYS A 287 19.07 9.38 -24.82
C LYS A 287 20.50 9.41 -25.35
N ASN A 288 20.99 10.61 -25.63
CA ASN A 288 22.42 10.89 -25.70
C ASN A 288 22.96 11.12 -24.27
N ILE A 289 24.03 10.41 -23.89
CA ILE A 289 24.70 10.54 -22.57
C ILE A 289 26.04 11.29 -22.65
N GLY A 290 26.40 11.84 -23.81
CA GLY A 290 27.71 12.44 -24.08
C GLY A 290 28.75 11.39 -24.50
N SER A 291 30.02 11.78 -24.52
CA SER A 291 31.12 10.86 -24.78
C SER A 291 31.52 10.10 -23.52
N LEU A 292 32.02 8.88 -23.69
CA LEU A 292 32.60 8.07 -22.61
C LEU A 292 34.11 7.89 -22.84
N PRO A 293 34.90 7.61 -21.79
CA PRO A 293 36.30 7.21 -21.93
C PRO A 293 36.44 5.90 -22.73
N ALA A 294 37.66 5.60 -23.18
CA ALA A 294 37.96 4.32 -23.82
C ALA A 294 37.71 3.12 -22.87
N GLY A 295 37.18 2.02 -23.42
CA GLY A 295 36.90 0.79 -22.68
C GLY A 295 35.72 -0.02 -23.24
N LYS A 296 35.35 -1.09 -22.52
CA LYS A 296 34.12 -1.84 -22.77
C LYS A 296 33.03 -1.43 -21.78
N TYR A 297 31.80 -1.41 -22.25
CA TYR A 297 30.63 -0.93 -21.52
C TYR A 297 29.41 -1.84 -21.79
N CYS A 298 28.43 -1.80 -20.90
CA CYS A 298 27.10 -2.34 -21.14
C CYS A 298 26.00 -1.40 -20.68
N VAL A 299 24.82 -1.47 -21.30
CA VAL A 299 23.61 -0.73 -20.91
C VAL A 299 22.45 -1.70 -20.67
N GLN A 300 21.64 -1.40 -19.65
CA GLN A 300 20.34 -2.00 -19.42
C GLN A 300 19.33 -0.90 -19.05
N MET A 301 18.06 -1.11 -19.35
CA MET A 301 16.98 -0.21 -19.00
C MET A 301 15.86 -0.94 -18.26
N LYS A 302 15.09 -0.19 -17.46
CA LYS A 302 13.87 -0.69 -16.80
C LYS A 302 12.75 0.35 -16.93
N PRO A 303 11.55 0.00 -17.43
CA PRO A 303 10.44 0.93 -17.55
C PRO A 303 9.73 1.09 -16.19
N TYR A 304 9.19 2.28 -15.90
CA TYR A 304 8.49 2.59 -14.66
C TYR A 304 7.23 3.41 -14.87
N ASN A 305 6.25 3.23 -13.98
CA ASN A 305 5.10 4.10 -13.79
C ASN A 305 4.73 4.21 -12.30
N SER A 306 3.53 4.70 -11.97
CA SER A 306 3.05 4.84 -10.59
C SER A 306 2.77 3.52 -9.87
N ALA A 307 2.61 2.40 -10.59
CA ALA A 307 2.48 1.06 -10.02
C ALA A 307 3.83 0.38 -9.75
N GLY A 308 4.93 0.88 -10.32
CA GLY A 308 6.28 0.38 -10.07
C GLY A 308 7.11 0.21 -11.35
N GLY A 309 8.16 -0.61 -11.25
CA GLY A 309 9.03 -0.96 -12.38
C GLY A 309 8.58 -2.25 -13.07
N GLY A 310 8.56 -2.24 -14.41
CA GLY A 310 8.35 -3.42 -15.24
C GLY A 310 9.60 -4.31 -15.34
N PRO A 311 9.64 -5.30 -16.25
CA PRO A 311 10.81 -6.14 -16.45
C PRO A 311 12.00 -5.35 -17.03
N ASN A 312 13.22 -5.76 -16.71
CA ASN A 312 14.42 -5.17 -17.30
C ASN A 312 14.49 -5.50 -18.81
N SER A 313 15.09 -4.61 -19.59
CA SER A 313 15.41 -4.84 -21.00
C SER A 313 16.50 -5.91 -21.19
N ASN A 314 16.73 -6.29 -22.44
CA ASN A 314 18.00 -6.89 -22.86
C ASN A 314 19.19 -6.01 -22.41
N VAL A 315 20.34 -6.64 -22.18
CA VAL A 315 21.62 -5.97 -21.97
C VAL A 315 22.29 -5.78 -23.33
N VAL A 316 22.84 -4.60 -23.61
CA VAL A 316 23.63 -4.33 -24.82
C VAL A 316 25.06 -3.99 -24.43
N TYR A 317 26.02 -4.70 -25.02
CA TYR A 317 27.45 -4.46 -24.85
C TYR A 317 28.00 -3.60 -25.98
N PHE A 318 28.88 -2.66 -25.66
CA PHE A 318 29.56 -1.82 -26.64
C PHE A 318 30.98 -1.45 -26.22
N THR A 319 31.74 -0.93 -27.18
CA THR A 319 33.13 -0.49 -26.99
C THR A 319 33.28 0.99 -27.31
N VAL A 320 34.17 1.67 -26.61
CA VAL A 320 34.68 3.00 -26.98
C VAL A 320 36.16 2.86 -27.24
N GLN A 321 36.59 3.22 -28.45
CA GLN A 321 37.98 3.11 -28.87
C GLN A 321 38.86 4.15 -28.17
N SER A 322 40.12 3.79 -27.90
CA SER A 322 41.15 4.75 -27.51
C SER A 322 41.47 5.70 -28.66
N SER A 323 41.69 6.98 -28.35
CA SER A 323 42.29 7.93 -29.30
C SER A 323 43.71 7.47 -29.64
N GLN A 324 43.88 6.77 -30.76
CA GLN A 324 45.19 6.36 -31.23
C GLN A 324 45.88 7.60 -31.84
N PRO A 325 47.05 8.02 -31.35
CA PRO A 325 47.81 9.08 -32.01
C PRO A 325 48.23 8.58 -33.38
N THR A 326 47.80 9.27 -34.44
CA THR A 326 48.27 9.02 -35.80
C THR A 326 49.73 9.48 -35.92
N VAL A 327 50.67 8.58 -35.58
CA VAL A 327 52.09 8.82 -35.85
C VAL A 327 52.29 8.77 -37.36
N THR A 328 52.41 9.93 -37.99
CA THR A 328 52.78 10.04 -39.40
C THR A 328 54.29 9.89 -39.59
N VAL A 329 54.72 9.46 -40.78
CA VAL A 329 56.15 9.51 -41.13
C VAL A 329 56.66 10.97 -41.08
N PRO A 330 57.95 11.20 -40.80
CA PRO A 330 58.48 12.56 -40.66
C PRO A 330 58.40 13.40 -41.94
N GLY A 331 58.31 14.72 -41.78
CA GLY A 331 58.26 15.68 -42.89
C GLY A 331 59.57 15.83 -43.67
N SER A 332 59.55 16.66 -44.72
CA SER A 332 60.74 16.96 -45.53
C SER A 332 61.86 17.65 -44.75
N MET A 333 63.09 17.49 -45.22
CA MET A 333 64.29 18.17 -44.71
C MET A 333 65.30 18.45 -45.83
N THR A 334 66.28 19.30 -45.54
CA THR A 334 67.39 19.63 -46.45
C THR A 334 68.73 19.47 -45.75
N VAL A 335 69.73 18.91 -46.44
CA VAL A 335 71.12 18.80 -45.98
C VAL A 335 72.02 19.80 -46.72
N SER A 336 73.04 20.31 -46.05
CA SER A 336 74.07 21.20 -46.59
C SER A 336 75.47 20.80 -46.14
N ALA A 337 76.45 21.11 -47.01
CA ALA A 337 77.88 20.90 -46.82
C ALA A 337 78.65 22.03 -47.52
N LYS A 338 79.96 22.17 -47.28
CA LYS A 338 80.81 22.97 -48.17
C LYS A 338 80.92 22.25 -49.52
N SER A 339 81.06 23.00 -50.61
CA SER A 339 81.33 22.42 -51.94
C SER A 339 82.76 21.86 -52.06
N THR A 340 83.69 22.34 -51.26
CA THR A 340 85.09 21.91 -51.23
C THR A 340 85.64 21.83 -49.82
N TYR A 341 86.58 20.89 -49.61
CA TYR A 341 87.34 20.71 -48.37
C TYR A 341 88.83 20.49 -48.71
N ALA A 342 89.72 20.99 -47.86
CA ALA A 342 91.16 20.71 -47.97
C ALA A 342 91.51 19.30 -47.45
N ALA A 343 92.67 18.76 -47.85
CA ALA A 343 93.11 17.45 -47.38
C ALA A 343 93.30 17.42 -45.86
N GLY A 344 92.62 16.50 -45.19
CA GLY A 344 92.63 16.40 -43.73
C GLY A 344 91.68 17.35 -43.01
N GLU A 345 90.97 18.24 -43.73
CA GLU A 345 89.89 19.03 -43.16
C GLU A 345 88.72 18.12 -42.73
N SER A 346 88.09 18.45 -41.60
CA SER A 346 86.91 17.72 -41.12
C SER A 346 85.67 18.07 -41.95
N VAL A 347 85.00 17.04 -42.47
CA VAL A 347 83.75 17.17 -43.22
C VAL A 347 82.59 17.26 -42.23
N VAL A 348 81.91 18.40 -42.23
CA VAL A 348 80.74 18.69 -41.40
C VAL A 348 79.52 18.91 -42.28
N PHE A 349 78.46 18.15 -42.01
CA PHE A 349 77.12 18.32 -42.59
C PHE A 349 76.21 19.04 -41.60
N ASN A 350 75.33 19.88 -42.10
CA ASN A 350 74.25 20.51 -41.33
C ASN A 350 72.92 20.24 -42.04
N TRP A 351 71.81 20.23 -41.29
CA TRP A 351 70.49 20.03 -41.88
C TRP A 351 69.36 20.72 -41.12
N THR A 352 68.25 20.95 -41.83
CA THR A 352 67.01 21.43 -41.22
C THR A 352 66.30 20.29 -40.49
N ALA A 353 65.74 20.57 -39.32
CA ALA A 353 65.01 19.59 -38.53
C ALA A 353 63.68 19.22 -39.24
N SER A 354 63.51 17.94 -39.57
CA SER A 354 62.24 17.37 -40.04
C SER A 354 61.22 17.29 -38.89
N SER A 355 60.00 17.77 -39.12
CA SER A 355 58.90 17.64 -38.15
C SER A 355 58.54 16.17 -37.92
N GLY A 356 58.47 15.77 -36.65
CA GLY A 356 58.17 14.39 -36.25
C GLY A 356 59.32 13.40 -36.38
N ALA A 357 60.54 13.82 -36.75
CA ALA A 357 61.71 12.95 -36.81
C ALA A 357 62.35 12.72 -35.43
N ALA A 358 62.69 11.46 -35.13
CA ALA A 358 63.45 11.07 -33.94
C ALA A 358 64.94 10.86 -34.24
N LYS A 359 65.28 10.47 -35.47
CA LYS A 359 66.65 10.26 -35.96
C LYS A 359 66.73 10.48 -37.47
N TYR A 360 67.94 10.58 -38.01
CA TYR A 360 68.20 10.74 -39.44
C TYR A 360 69.20 9.67 -39.90
N GLY A 361 68.90 8.96 -40.99
CA GLY A 361 69.95 8.22 -41.71
C GLY A 361 70.77 9.23 -42.50
N LEU A 362 72.08 9.24 -42.30
CA LEU A 362 73.06 10.08 -43.00
C LEU A 362 73.98 9.17 -43.81
N SER A 363 73.92 9.28 -45.12
CA SER A 363 74.63 8.41 -46.06
C SER A 363 75.49 9.25 -47.00
N VAL A 364 76.78 8.88 -47.14
CA VAL A 364 77.78 9.60 -47.93
C VAL A 364 78.51 8.62 -48.84
N TRP A 365 78.52 8.90 -50.15
CA TRP A 365 79.16 8.06 -51.16
C TRP A 365 80.35 8.79 -51.79
N LYS A 366 81.41 8.05 -52.09
CA LYS A 366 82.45 8.46 -53.03
C LYS A 366 81.98 8.22 -54.46
N GLU A 367 82.50 8.97 -55.43
CA GLU A 367 82.26 8.70 -56.85
C GLU A 367 82.81 7.30 -57.25
N PRO A 368 82.04 6.43 -57.93
CA PRO A 368 80.66 6.62 -58.43
C PRO A 368 79.57 6.45 -57.35
N TYR A 369 78.65 7.41 -57.31
CA TYR A 369 77.64 7.54 -56.25
C TYR A 369 76.49 6.51 -56.33
N GLY A 370 75.79 6.32 -55.21
CA GLY A 370 74.50 5.59 -55.18
C GLY A 370 74.60 4.06 -55.16
N ASN A 371 75.79 3.52 -54.94
CA ASN A 371 76.04 2.09 -54.72
C ASN A 371 76.77 1.91 -53.38
N ASP A 372 76.29 0.99 -52.55
CA ASP A 372 76.80 0.71 -51.21
C ASP A 372 78.30 0.35 -51.18
N GLN A 373 78.87 -0.16 -52.29
CA GLN A 373 80.32 -0.41 -52.39
C GLN A 373 81.18 0.86 -52.33
N TYR A 374 80.61 2.04 -52.56
CA TYR A 374 81.30 3.33 -52.48
C TYR A 374 80.81 4.20 -51.32
N LEU A 375 80.00 3.62 -50.41
CA LEU A 375 79.50 4.26 -49.21
C LEU A 375 80.65 4.42 -48.19
N VAL A 376 81.04 5.67 -47.92
CA VAL A 376 82.14 6.00 -47.00
C VAL A 376 81.67 6.40 -45.60
N PHE A 377 80.38 6.70 -45.46
CA PHE A 377 79.73 6.89 -44.17
C PHE A 377 78.26 6.52 -44.30
N ASP A 378 77.75 5.66 -43.43
CA ASP A 378 76.31 5.42 -43.26
C ASP A 378 76.00 5.14 -41.80
N ASN A 379 75.19 6.01 -41.19
CA ASN A 379 74.79 5.87 -39.79
C ASN A 379 73.48 6.61 -39.52
N TYR A 380 72.77 6.13 -38.49
CA TYR A 380 71.73 6.93 -37.86
C TYR A 380 72.35 7.97 -36.91
N VAL A 381 71.94 9.23 -37.07
CA VAL A 381 72.39 10.38 -36.27
C VAL A 381 71.19 11.15 -35.70
N THR A 382 71.44 11.94 -34.65
CA THR A 382 70.48 12.82 -33.99
C THR A 382 71.01 14.26 -33.99
N GLY A 383 70.14 15.24 -33.71
CA GLY A 383 70.47 16.67 -33.82
C GLY A 383 70.33 17.20 -35.25
N THR A 384 71.03 18.30 -35.55
CA THR A 384 70.96 19.05 -36.83
C THR A 384 72.33 19.25 -37.49
N SER A 385 73.40 18.64 -36.97
CA SER A 385 74.72 18.64 -37.60
C SER A 385 75.52 17.38 -37.25
N LYS A 386 76.47 17.01 -38.12
CA LYS A 386 77.40 15.90 -37.90
C LYS A 386 78.75 16.20 -38.54
N ASN A 387 79.80 16.18 -37.74
CA ASN A 387 81.17 16.00 -38.20
C ASN A 387 81.42 14.49 -38.40
N ILE A 388 81.91 14.09 -39.57
CA ILE A 388 82.26 12.70 -39.90
C ILE A 388 83.78 12.43 -39.92
N GLY A 389 84.60 13.43 -39.55
CA GLY A 389 86.06 13.39 -39.67
C GLY A 389 86.53 13.82 -41.06
N SER A 390 87.80 13.55 -41.37
CA SER A 390 88.37 13.82 -42.69
C SER A 390 88.10 12.65 -43.65
N LEU A 391 87.95 12.97 -44.94
CA LEU A 391 87.82 11.98 -46.01
C LEU A 391 89.08 12.01 -46.92
N PRO A 392 89.41 10.92 -47.62
CA PRO A 392 90.44 10.91 -48.65
C PRO A 392 90.10 11.87 -49.80
N ALA A 393 91.09 12.26 -50.61
CA ALA A 393 90.83 13.05 -51.81
C ALA A 393 89.87 12.34 -52.78
N GLY A 394 89.05 13.14 -53.48
CA GLY A 394 88.04 12.67 -54.42
C GLY A 394 86.74 13.46 -54.35
N ARG A 395 85.75 13.02 -55.14
CA ARG A 395 84.42 13.62 -55.23
C ARG A 395 83.42 12.76 -54.49
N TYR A 396 82.49 13.40 -53.77
CA TYR A 396 81.57 12.77 -52.84
C TYR A 396 80.16 13.37 -52.99
N CYS A 397 79.15 12.61 -52.59
CA CYS A 397 77.81 13.15 -52.37
C CYS A 397 77.24 12.70 -51.01
N VAL A 398 76.32 13.49 -50.47
CA VAL A 398 75.58 13.19 -49.23
C VAL A 398 74.08 13.27 -49.48
N GLN A 399 73.32 12.35 -48.86
CA GLN A 399 71.88 12.42 -48.74
C GLN A 399 71.46 12.02 -47.31
N MET A 400 70.33 12.53 -46.85
CA MET A 400 69.76 12.19 -45.55
C MET A 400 68.31 11.75 -45.68
N LYS A 401 67.84 10.95 -44.72
CA LYS A 401 66.43 10.56 -44.60
C LYS A 401 65.98 10.62 -43.14
N PRO A 402 64.90 11.33 -42.79
CA PRO A 402 64.39 11.40 -41.42
C PRO A 402 63.56 10.15 -41.08
N TYR A 403 63.60 9.71 -39.82
CA TYR A 403 62.89 8.52 -39.33
C TYR A 403 62.24 8.73 -37.96
N ASN A 404 61.10 8.06 -37.74
CA ASN A 404 60.47 7.85 -36.44
C ASN A 404 59.90 6.42 -36.34
N SER A 405 59.05 6.15 -35.34
CA SER A 405 58.41 4.83 -35.15
C SER A 405 57.39 4.43 -36.23
N ALA A 406 56.88 5.37 -37.03
CA ALA A 406 56.03 5.10 -38.18
C ALA A 406 56.83 4.83 -39.49
N GLY A 407 58.15 5.02 -39.47
CA GLY A 407 59.03 4.73 -40.60
C GLY A 407 59.89 5.92 -41.04
N GLY A 408 60.36 5.86 -42.29
CA GLY A 408 61.19 6.91 -42.90
C GLY A 408 60.36 7.89 -43.73
N GLY A 409 60.62 9.18 -43.57
CA GLY A 409 60.06 10.25 -44.41
C GLY A 409 60.74 10.33 -45.79
N PRO A 410 60.51 11.41 -46.56
CA PRO A 410 61.17 11.59 -47.86
C PRO A 410 62.67 11.85 -47.70
N ASN A 411 63.47 11.43 -48.69
CA ASN A 411 64.89 11.76 -48.72
C ASN A 411 65.10 13.27 -48.91
N SER A 412 66.20 13.80 -48.38
CA SER A 412 66.64 15.18 -48.62
C SER A 412 67.12 15.38 -50.06
N ASN A 413 67.40 16.65 -50.41
CA ASN A 413 68.29 16.97 -51.51
C ASN A 413 69.63 16.22 -51.40
N VAL A 414 70.27 15.96 -52.53
CA VAL A 414 71.65 15.46 -52.60
C VAL A 414 72.60 16.65 -52.70
N VAL A 415 73.68 16.64 -51.92
CA VAL A 415 74.75 17.66 -52.01
C VAL A 415 76.04 16.99 -52.47
N TYR A 416 76.71 17.59 -53.46
CA TYR A 416 78.00 17.13 -53.98
C TYR A 416 79.13 18.01 -53.47
N PHE A 417 80.27 17.40 -53.13
CA PHE A 417 81.46 18.11 -52.66
C PHE A 417 82.75 17.42 -53.10
N THR A 418 83.86 18.15 -53.09
CA THR A 418 85.19 17.63 -53.45
C THR A 418 86.17 17.82 -52.31
N VAL A 419 86.93 16.78 -51.98
CA VAL A 419 88.10 16.86 -51.11
C VAL A 419 89.34 16.89 -51.99
N TYR A 420 90.13 17.95 -51.90
CA TYR A 420 91.38 18.07 -52.67
C TYR A 420 92.50 17.24 -52.07
N GLU A 421 93.50 16.88 -52.89
CA GLU A 421 94.74 16.28 -52.40
C GLU A 421 95.54 17.24 -51.54
N LYS A 422 96.37 16.69 -50.65
CA LYS A 422 97.25 17.50 -49.82
C LYS A 422 98.32 18.08 -50.73
N ALA A 423 98.34 19.40 -50.88
CA ALA A 423 99.38 20.08 -51.64
C ALA A 423 100.76 19.74 -51.03
N THR A 424 101.48 18.81 -51.66
CA THR A 424 102.86 18.52 -51.33
C THR A 424 103.73 19.66 -51.85
N MET A 425 103.86 20.71 -51.04
CA MET A 425 104.99 21.61 -51.19
C MET A 425 106.27 20.81 -50.93
N LYS A 426 106.92 20.36 -52.02
CA LYS A 426 108.36 20.15 -51.98
C LYS A 426 108.98 21.52 -51.77
N ASN A 427 109.62 21.76 -50.63
CA ASN A 427 110.68 22.76 -50.56
C ASN A 427 111.82 22.28 -49.65
N PRO A 428 113.09 22.53 -50.00
CA PRO A 428 114.23 22.06 -49.21
C PRO A 428 114.55 22.93 -47.99
N LEU A 429 115.32 22.32 -47.09
CA LEU A 429 116.25 22.92 -46.12
C LEU A 429 115.67 23.67 -44.90
N VAL A 430 116.19 23.25 -43.75
CA VAL A 430 116.01 23.79 -42.40
C VAL A 430 117.14 24.78 -42.11
N GLN A 431 116.83 25.89 -41.42
CA GLN A 431 117.74 26.52 -40.45
C GLN A 431 116.95 27.02 -39.24
N GLU A 432 117.59 26.98 -38.08
CA GLU A 432 117.05 27.29 -36.74
C GLU A 432 117.17 28.79 -36.40
N GLU A 433 116.38 29.29 -35.42
CA GLU A 433 116.88 30.00 -34.22
C GLU A 433 115.74 30.40 -33.24
N GLU A 434 116.06 30.40 -31.95
CA GLU A 434 115.31 30.90 -30.76
C GLU A 434 116.00 32.24 -30.28
N PRO A 435 115.74 32.89 -29.10
CA PRO A 435 114.69 32.77 -28.07
C PRO A 435 114.08 34.10 -27.50
N ILE A 436 113.06 33.98 -26.62
CA ILE A 436 112.73 34.75 -25.36
C ILE A 436 112.69 36.31 -25.31
N GLY A 437 111.60 36.88 -24.75
CA GLY A 437 111.59 38.24 -24.13
C GLY A 437 110.26 38.71 -23.47
N LYS A 438 110.28 39.26 -22.23
CA LYS A 438 109.10 39.70 -21.43
C LYS A 438 108.95 41.24 -21.33
N TYR A 439 107.72 41.79 -21.17
CA TYR A 439 107.44 42.91 -20.23
C TYR A 439 105.94 43.19 -19.91
N ILE A 440 105.67 43.89 -18.79
CA ILE A 440 104.37 44.32 -18.17
C ILE A 440 104.68 45.37 -17.05
N PRO A 441 103.75 46.16 -16.42
CA PRO A 441 102.28 46.24 -16.56
C PRO A 441 101.59 47.63 -16.90
N PRO A 442 101.09 48.54 -16.01
CA PRO A 442 99.75 49.19 -16.22
C PRO A 442 99.71 50.75 -16.00
N PRO A 443 98.57 51.48 -15.85
CA PRO A 443 97.69 51.43 -14.63
C PRO A 443 96.18 51.88 -14.71
N VAL A 444 95.42 51.61 -13.64
CA VAL A 444 94.32 52.42 -13.00
C VAL A 444 92.85 52.46 -13.52
N LYS A 445 91.96 52.43 -12.50
CA LYS A 445 90.51 52.81 -12.30
C LYS A 445 89.95 53.98 -13.15
N THR A 446 88.65 54.33 -13.25
CA THR A 446 87.31 54.02 -12.64
C THR A 446 86.25 54.54 -13.65
N THR A 447 84.91 54.39 -13.58
CA THR A 447 83.90 54.86 -12.61
C THR A 447 82.50 54.28 -12.96
N ASN A 448 81.55 54.33 -12.02
CA ASN A 448 80.11 54.30 -12.35
C ASN A 448 79.70 55.60 -13.05
N ASP A 449 78.64 55.57 -13.86
CA ASP A 449 77.51 56.49 -13.64
C ASP A 449 76.18 55.90 -14.17
N SER A 450 75.10 56.66 -14.00
CA SER A 450 73.76 56.16 -13.68
C SER A 450 72.65 56.81 -14.54
N LYS A 451 71.40 56.57 -14.13
CA LYS A 451 70.11 57.15 -14.60
C LYS A 451 69.41 56.40 -15.74
N GLU A 452 68.20 55.88 -15.50
CA GLU A 452 66.90 56.58 -15.29
C GLU A 452 66.43 57.25 -16.60
N THR A 453 65.16 57.19 -17.04
CA THR A 453 63.89 56.99 -16.33
C THR A 453 62.88 56.33 -17.30
N SER A 454 62.16 55.27 -16.91
CA SER A 454 60.75 55.25 -16.43
C SER A 454 59.63 55.47 -17.47
N GLU A 455 58.75 54.47 -17.61
CA GLU A 455 57.28 54.51 -17.41
C GLU A 455 56.79 53.05 -17.64
N SER A 456 56.40 52.24 -16.65
CA SER A 456 55.23 52.31 -15.72
C SER A 456 53.90 52.27 -16.51
N VAL A 457 52.85 51.50 -16.20
CA VAL A 457 52.13 51.10 -14.95
C VAL A 457 51.21 49.91 -15.33
N ASN A 458 50.69 49.00 -14.50
CA ASN A 458 51.00 48.38 -13.20
C ASN A 458 50.05 47.15 -13.04
N ASN A 459 50.50 46.15 -12.25
CA ASN A 459 49.88 45.48 -11.08
C ASN A 459 48.37 45.10 -11.09
N ASP A 460 47.83 44.24 -10.22
CA ASP A 460 48.21 43.63 -8.92
C ASP A 460 47.75 42.14 -8.93
N SER A 461 48.02 41.23 -7.99
CA SER A 461 48.98 40.99 -6.87
C SER A 461 48.84 39.48 -6.56
N ASP A 462 49.86 38.66 -6.36
CA ASP A 462 50.85 38.53 -5.27
C ASP A 462 50.30 37.97 -3.93
N GLU A 463 51.19 37.24 -3.23
CA GLU A 463 51.10 36.62 -1.88
C GLU A 463 50.21 35.36 -1.68
N THR A 464 50.59 34.34 -0.89
CA THR A 464 51.91 33.85 -0.42
C THR A 464 51.83 32.35 0.01
N ILE A 465 52.83 31.54 -0.38
CA ILE A 465 53.85 30.87 0.49
C ILE A 465 53.37 30.44 1.91
N SER A 466 53.50 29.20 2.40
CA SER A 466 54.76 28.48 2.69
C SER A 466 54.59 27.00 3.13
N ASP A 467 55.69 26.25 2.99
CA ASP A 467 56.23 25.19 3.88
C ASP A 467 55.39 23.99 4.36
N ALA A 468 55.80 22.79 3.96
CA ALA A 468 56.67 21.93 4.80
C ALA A 468 56.95 20.57 4.12
N ALA A 469 58.17 20.36 3.62
CA ALA A 469 58.58 19.07 3.05
C ALA A 469 60.08 18.78 3.25
N LYS A 470 60.47 18.49 4.50
CA LYS A 470 61.72 17.78 4.87
C LYS A 470 61.76 17.52 6.38
N GLU A 471 61.21 16.39 6.82
CA GLU A 471 61.83 15.62 7.89
C GLU A 471 61.44 14.15 7.83
N SER A 472 62.45 13.29 7.94
CA SER A 472 62.32 11.84 7.87
C SER A 472 62.73 11.23 9.19
N LYS A 473 62.11 10.09 9.56
CA LYS A 473 62.61 9.12 10.55
C LYS A 473 62.39 9.50 12.04
N ASN A 474 61.14 9.40 12.52
CA ASN A 474 60.75 8.70 13.76
C ASN A 474 59.29 8.99 14.15
N ILE A 475 58.38 8.01 14.01
CA ILE A 475 57.13 7.95 14.82
C ILE A 475 56.49 6.54 14.88
N PHE A 476 57.19 5.51 14.37
CA PHE A 476 56.68 4.12 14.33
C PHE A 476 56.58 3.44 15.72
N ASP A 477 57.02 4.11 16.79
CA ASP A 477 57.08 3.58 18.16
C ASP A 477 56.02 4.17 19.14
N PHE A 478 55.09 5.02 18.70
CA PHE A 478 54.14 5.70 19.62
C PHE A 478 52.68 5.17 19.62
N VAL A 479 52.34 4.16 18.81
CA VAL A 479 50.98 3.55 18.80
C VAL A 479 50.97 2.10 19.32
N SER A 480 52.14 1.54 19.65
CA SER A 480 52.27 0.15 20.13
C SER A 480 51.90 -0.07 21.61
N GLU A 481 51.61 0.98 22.40
CA GLU A 481 51.58 0.88 23.88
C GLU A 481 50.28 1.32 24.56
N LYS A 482 49.17 1.53 23.82
CA LYS A 482 47.86 1.90 24.41
C LYS A 482 46.70 0.95 24.11
N ILE A 483 46.95 -0.19 23.46
CA ILE A 483 45.91 -1.22 23.20
C ILE A 483 45.94 -2.38 24.23
N SER A 484 47.02 -2.53 25.03
CA SER A 484 47.17 -3.62 26.01
C SER A 484 46.66 -3.34 27.43
N VAL A 485 45.96 -2.22 27.68
CA VAL A 485 45.41 -1.88 29.02
C VAL A 485 43.93 -1.51 28.96
N SER A 486 43.08 -2.50 28.64
CA SER A 486 41.64 -2.51 28.99
C SER A 486 40.99 -3.90 28.93
N VAL A 487 41.49 -4.81 28.08
CA VAL A 487 40.96 -6.18 27.96
C VAL A 487 41.03 -6.96 29.29
N SER A 488 42.07 -6.74 30.10
CA SER A 488 42.26 -7.43 31.39
C SER A 488 41.35 -6.95 32.53
N LYS A 489 40.65 -5.82 32.41
CA LYS A 489 39.71 -5.33 33.44
C LYS A 489 38.28 -5.84 33.27
N VAL A 490 37.87 -6.21 32.05
CA VAL A 490 36.51 -6.74 31.79
C VAL A 490 36.41 -8.22 32.18
N ILE A 491 37.46 -9.00 31.92
CA ILE A 491 37.48 -10.45 32.20
C ILE A 491 37.47 -10.78 33.71
N SER A 492 37.90 -9.84 34.56
CA SER A 492 37.83 -10.00 36.03
C SER A 492 36.45 -9.68 36.62
N TRP A 493 35.60 -8.92 35.92
CA TRP A 493 34.26 -8.55 36.42
C TRP A 493 33.23 -9.66 36.15
N ILE A 494 33.30 -10.29 34.97
CA ILE A 494 32.37 -11.35 34.55
C ILE A 494 32.52 -12.64 35.39
N LYS A 495 33.70 -12.88 35.98
CA LYS A 495 33.93 -14.04 36.87
C LYS A 495 33.53 -13.82 38.34
N GLY A 496 33.09 -12.60 38.70
CA GLY A 496 32.64 -12.27 40.06
C GLY A 496 31.12 -12.27 40.26
N PHE A 497 30.32 -12.45 39.21
CA PHE A 497 28.86 -12.24 39.25
C PHE A 497 28.02 -13.53 39.33
N PHE A 498 28.66 -14.70 39.25
CA PHE A 498 28.00 -16.00 39.39
C PHE A 498 28.63 -16.81 40.52
N ASN A 499 28.22 -16.52 41.77
CA ASN A 499 28.12 -17.48 42.89
C ASN A 499 27.65 -16.77 44.18
N SER A 500 26.38 -16.96 44.57
CA SER A 500 25.97 -17.19 45.97
C SER A 500 24.46 -17.47 46.11
N ASN A 501 24.15 -18.52 46.87
CA ASN A 501 22.93 -18.76 47.64
C ASN A 501 21.63 -19.19 46.91
N ASP A 502 21.57 -20.48 46.56
CA ASP A 502 20.78 -21.56 47.24
C ASP A 502 19.34 -21.32 47.79
N ASP A 503 18.60 -22.44 47.75
CA ASP A 503 17.39 -22.83 48.53
C ASP A 503 16.05 -22.11 48.23
N LYS A 504 14.97 -22.77 47.75
CA LYS A 504 14.42 -24.08 48.16
C LYS A 504 13.54 -24.82 47.13
N GLU A 505 13.51 -26.14 47.34
CA GLU A 505 12.59 -27.20 46.90
C GLU A 505 11.19 -26.82 46.35
N SER A 506 10.82 -27.39 45.20
CA SER A 506 9.90 -28.56 45.18
C SER A 506 9.60 -29.10 43.76
N THR A 507 9.88 -30.38 43.55
CA THR A 507 9.29 -31.28 42.53
C THR A 507 8.45 -32.34 43.26
N PRO A 508 7.61 -33.20 42.64
CA PRO A 508 7.60 -33.68 41.24
C PRO A 508 6.18 -33.53 40.58
N THR A 509 5.77 -34.09 39.44
CA THR A 509 6.19 -35.19 38.53
C THR A 509 5.54 -34.88 37.14
N GLN A 510 5.73 -35.53 35.98
CA GLN A 510 6.46 -36.73 35.55
C GLN A 510 6.77 -36.62 34.03
N THR A 511 7.65 -37.46 33.49
CA THR A 511 7.68 -37.85 32.06
C THR A 511 7.73 -39.38 31.92
N PRO A 512 7.24 -39.93 30.80
CA PRO A 512 8.12 -40.76 29.98
C PRO A 512 8.01 -40.37 28.49
N LYS A 513 9.10 -40.01 27.80
CA LYS A 513 10.22 -40.83 27.27
C LYS A 513 9.95 -41.28 25.80
N PRO A 514 10.88 -41.04 24.84
CA PRO A 514 10.61 -41.17 23.41
C PRO A 514 10.90 -42.57 22.83
N SER A 515 10.38 -42.84 21.63
CA SER A 515 10.66 -44.05 20.85
C SER A 515 10.77 -43.77 19.34
N LEU A 516 12.02 -43.83 18.85
CA LEU A 516 12.51 -44.57 17.67
C LEU A 516 11.95 -44.32 16.26
N ILE A 517 12.89 -43.92 15.38
CA ILE A 517 12.87 -44.11 13.91
C ILE A 517 13.49 -45.49 13.61
N PRO A 518 12.97 -46.26 12.63
CA PRO A 518 13.64 -46.42 11.33
C PRO A 518 12.61 -46.36 10.16
N GLU A 519 12.90 -46.41 8.86
CA GLU A 519 14.16 -46.61 8.11
C GLU A 519 14.07 -45.86 6.75
N LYS A 520 15.12 -45.90 5.93
CA LYS A 520 15.13 -45.31 4.57
C LYS A 520 14.43 -46.21 3.56
N GLU A 521 13.63 -45.64 2.67
CA GLU A 521 13.46 -46.18 1.31
C GLU A 521 13.30 -45.07 0.26
N GLN A 522 13.28 -45.44 -1.02
CA GLN A 522 13.88 -44.64 -2.08
C GLN A 522 13.05 -43.47 -2.64
N ILE A 523 13.82 -42.50 -3.14
CA ILE A 523 13.51 -41.51 -4.16
C ILE A 523 12.34 -41.93 -5.07
N ASN A 524 11.30 -41.10 -5.12
CA ASN A 524 10.56 -40.90 -6.36
C ASN A 524 10.28 -39.40 -6.55
N SER A 525 10.46 -38.93 -7.77
CA SER A 525 10.24 -37.53 -8.14
C SER A 525 8.76 -37.26 -8.33
N ASP A 526 8.20 -36.35 -7.52
CA ASP A 526 7.20 -35.35 -7.91
C ASP A 526 6.82 -34.52 -6.68
N VAL A 527 7.22 -33.24 -6.65
CA VAL A 527 6.86 -32.32 -5.57
C VAL A 527 5.67 -31.48 -6.05
N PRO A 528 4.45 -31.70 -5.52
CA PRO A 528 3.37 -30.72 -5.68
C PRO A 528 3.71 -29.46 -4.89
N GLU A 529 3.23 -28.30 -5.36
CA GLU A 529 3.45 -27.01 -4.71
C GLU A 529 3.08 -27.07 -3.22
N GLN A 530 4.06 -26.81 -2.34
CA GLN A 530 3.76 -26.63 -0.92
C GLN A 530 3.00 -25.32 -0.73
N ASN A 531 1.72 -25.44 -0.37
CA ASN A 531 0.98 -24.37 0.29
C ASN A 531 1.78 -23.95 1.54
N VAL A 532 2.14 -22.67 1.61
CA VAL A 532 2.71 -22.08 2.82
C VAL A 532 1.58 -21.86 3.81
N GLU A 533 1.68 -22.43 5.00
CA GLU A 533 0.74 -22.17 6.10
C GLU A 533 0.76 -20.67 6.46
N PRO A 534 -0.40 -19.98 6.60
CA PRO A 534 -0.48 -18.53 6.75
C PRO A 534 0.33 -17.93 7.91
N ASP A 535 0.54 -18.69 8.99
CA ASP A 535 1.23 -18.19 10.19
C ASP A 535 2.76 -18.07 10.03
N LEU A 536 3.36 -18.72 9.01
CA LEU A 536 4.83 -18.79 8.86
C LEU A 536 5.47 -17.46 8.44
N ILE A 537 4.79 -16.64 7.63
CA ILE A 537 5.39 -15.40 7.11
C ILE A 537 5.44 -14.30 8.17
N ASN A 538 4.46 -14.23 9.06
CA ASN A 538 4.39 -13.19 10.08
C ASN A 538 5.55 -13.31 11.06
N GLU A 539 5.77 -14.51 11.61
CA GLU A 539 6.89 -14.77 12.51
C GLU A 539 8.25 -14.50 11.83
N ARG A 540 8.37 -14.87 10.54
CA ARG A 540 9.56 -14.64 9.73
C ARG A 540 9.83 -13.16 9.43
N ILE A 541 8.81 -12.29 9.40
CA ILE A 541 8.98 -10.83 9.32
C ILE A 541 9.75 -10.32 10.54
N ALA A 542 9.39 -10.76 11.75
CA ALA A 542 10.10 -10.37 12.96
C ALA A 542 11.51 -10.98 13.06
N GLU A 543 11.70 -12.25 12.65
CA GLU A 543 13.04 -12.87 12.56
C GLU A 543 13.97 -12.09 11.62
N VAL A 544 13.51 -11.73 10.42
CA VAL A 544 14.29 -10.96 9.45
C VAL A 544 14.56 -9.54 9.98
N ALA A 545 13.59 -8.90 10.63
CA ALA A 545 13.82 -7.62 11.29
C ALA A 545 14.94 -7.73 12.33
N GLU A 546 14.94 -8.80 13.14
CA GLU A 546 15.92 -9.01 14.20
C GLU A 546 17.35 -9.28 13.69
N THR A 547 17.55 -9.59 12.40
CA THR A 547 18.90 -9.64 11.80
C THR A 547 19.57 -8.26 11.73
N TYR A 548 18.82 -7.16 11.82
CA TYR A 548 19.36 -5.80 11.82
C TYR A 548 19.83 -5.42 13.23
N ALA A 549 21.12 -5.11 13.38
CA ALA A 549 21.67 -4.62 14.64
C ALA A 549 21.22 -3.17 14.90
N ASN A 550 21.04 -2.83 16.18
CA ASN A 550 20.70 -1.45 16.58
C ASN A 550 21.80 -0.48 16.09
N GLY A 551 21.39 0.67 15.53
CA GLY A 551 22.30 1.67 14.97
C GLY A 551 22.81 1.37 13.55
N THR A 552 22.35 0.29 12.90
CA THR A 552 22.59 0.09 11.46
C THR A 552 21.64 0.96 10.61
N TRP A 553 22.07 1.35 9.41
CA TRP A 553 21.23 2.14 8.51
C TRP A 553 20.08 1.28 7.94
N GLY A 554 18.84 1.74 8.12
CA GLY A 554 17.63 1.11 7.62
C GLY A 554 16.83 1.97 6.64
N GLY A 555 17.19 3.24 6.45
CA GLY A 555 16.40 4.18 5.66
C GLY A 555 15.17 4.67 6.44
N GLN A 556 14.20 5.23 5.71
CA GLN A 556 12.91 5.64 6.27
C GLN A 556 12.11 4.46 6.86
N CYS A 557 11.33 4.67 7.92
CA CYS A 557 10.57 3.61 8.63
C CYS A 557 9.80 2.66 7.70
N LYS A 558 9.07 3.23 6.74
CA LYS A 558 8.29 2.49 5.74
C LYS A 558 9.17 1.73 4.74
N ALA A 559 10.32 2.28 4.35
CA ALA A 559 11.27 1.61 3.45
C ALA A 559 11.97 0.43 4.15
N PHE A 560 12.34 0.60 5.42
CA PHE A 560 12.85 -0.47 6.28
C PHE A 560 11.87 -1.64 6.35
N VAL A 561 10.62 -1.38 6.77
CA VAL A 561 9.60 -2.44 6.91
C VAL A 561 9.28 -3.10 5.57
N ASN A 562 9.20 -2.35 4.46
CA ASN A 562 9.04 -2.93 3.12
C ASN A 562 10.20 -3.87 2.75
N SER A 563 11.45 -3.50 3.10
CA SER A 563 12.64 -4.32 2.86
C SER A 563 12.62 -5.61 3.69
N VAL A 564 12.22 -5.52 4.95
CA VAL A 564 12.07 -6.70 5.84
C VAL A 564 10.98 -7.63 5.32
N VAL A 565 9.79 -7.13 4.99
CA VAL A 565 8.67 -7.95 4.45
C VAL A 565 9.07 -8.61 3.13
N SER A 566 9.75 -7.88 2.24
CA SER A 566 10.23 -8.44 0.98
C SER A 566 11.23 -9.58 1.22
N LYS A 567 12.18 -9.41 2.16
CA LYS A 567 13.14 -10.46 2.51
C LYS A 567 12.50 -11.66 3.20
N ALA A 568 11.58 -11.44 4.15
CA ALA A 568 10.87 -12.51 4.86
C ALA A 568 10.00 -13.37 3.93
N SER A 569 9.51 -12.79 2.84
CA SER A 569 8.69 -13.47 1.84
C SER A 569 9.47 -13.99 0.63
N ASP A 570 10.80 -13.98 0.65
CA ASP A 570 11.68 -14.32 -0.49
C ASP A 570 11.33 -13.53 -1.77
N GLY A 571 10.89 -12.27 -1.60
CA GLY A 571 10.46 -11.36 -2.66
C GLY A 571 9.00 -11.49 -3.08
N LYS A 572 8.22 -12.44 -2.52
CA LYS A 572 6.83 -12.71 -2.92
C LYS A 572 5.85 -11.60 -2.49
N ILE A 573 6.05 -11.00 -1.33
CA ILE A 573 5.19 -9.91 -0.81
C ILE A 573 5.87 -8.56 -1.06
N SER A 574 5.21 -7.71 -1.84
CA SER A 574 5.61 -6.33 -2.10
C SER A 574 4.51 -5.37 -1.67
N VAL A 575 4.68 -4.74 -0.50
CA VAL A 575 3.69 -3.81 0.06
C VAL A 575 3.58 -2.51 -0.75
N GLY A 576 4.67 -2.05 -1.36
CA GLY A 576 4.71 -0.81 -2.14
C GLY A 576 4.71 0.47 -1.28
N ASN A 577 4.60 1.62 -1.96
CA ASN A 577 4.92 2.94 -1.40
C ASN A 577 3.79 3.59 -0.58
N GLY A 578 2.56 3.08 -0.66
CA GLY A 578 1.44 3.63 0.10
C GLY A 578 1.50 3.24 1.58
N TYR A 579 0.71 3.93 2.39
CA TYR A 579 0.43 3.56 3.78
C TYR A 579 -0.83 2.65 3.80
N GLN A 580 -1.34 2.25 4.98
CA GLN A 580 -2.57 1.47 5.25
C GLN A 580 -3.06 0.54 4.13
N ASN A 581 -3.75 1.08 3.12
CA ASN A 581 -4.27 0.37 1.93
C ASN A 581 -3.20 -0.43 1.15
N ALA A 582 -1.92 -0.08 1.32
CA ALA A 582 -0.79 -0.83 0.79
C ALA A 582 -0.60 -2.18 1.48
N PHE A 583 -0.74 -2.25 2.81
CA PHE A 583 -0.69 -3.51 3.56
C PHE A 583 -1.92 -4.36 3.28
N ALA A 584 -3.12 -3.77 3.23
CA ALA A 584 -4.34 -4.46 2.82
C ALA A 584 -4.21 -5.11 1.43
N ARG A 585 -3.68 -4.39 0.44
CA ARG A 585 -3.45 -4.91 -0.93
C ARG A 585 -2.35 -5.96 -1.01
N ALA A 586 -1.47 -6.03 -0.02
CA ALA A 586 -0.41 -7.03 0.09
C ALA A 586 -0.88 -8.32 0.78
N GLY A 587 -2.18 -8.51 0.96
CA GLY A 587 -2.77 -9.65 1.69
C GLY A 587 -2.95 -9.41 3.19
N GLY A 588 -2.67 -8.19 3.68
CA GLY A 588 -2.69 -7.87 5.09
C GLY A 588 -4.10 -7.81 5.70
N ILE A 589 -4.27 -8.49 6.82
CA ILE A 589 -5.48 -8.45 7.66
C ILE A 589 -5.27 -7.42 8.78
N GLU A 590 -6.29 -6.59 9.04
CA GLU A 590 -6.26 -5.62 10.14
C GLU A 590 -6.53 -6.32 11.48
N ILE A 591 -5.64 -6.11 12.46
CA ILE A 591 -5.62 -6.81 13.75
C ILE A 591 -5.98 -5.83 14.88
N ASN A 592 -6.79 -6.27 15.85
CA ASN A 592 -7.06 -5.47 17.03
C ASN A 592 -5.79 -5.34 17.90
N PRO A 593 -5.57 -4.22 18.61
CA PRO A 593 -4.32 -4.00 19.37
C PRO A 593 -4.05 -5.01 20.50
N GLN A 594 -5.09 -5.65 21.00
CA GLN A 594 -5.02 -6.73 22.01
C GLN A 594 -4.66 -8.10 21.40
N ASP A 595 -4.96 -8.31 20.11
CA ASP A 595 -4.77 -9.57 19.37
C ASP A 595 -3.46 -9.53 18.54
N ALA A 596 -2.70 -8.44 18.66
CA ALA A 596 -1.45 -8.23 17.95
C ALA A 596 -0.31 -9.10 18.52
N VAL A 597 0.43 -9.76 17.64
CA VAL A 597 1.50 -10.73 17.96
C VAL A 597 2.82 -10.32 17.31
N ARG A 598 3.89 -11.09 17.59
CA ARG A 598 5.20 -10.94 16.94
C ARG A 598 5.05 -11.07 15.41
N GLY A 599 5.68 -10.16 14.67
CA GLY A 599 5.58 -10.07 13.21
C GLY A 599 4.61 -8.99 12.70
N ASP A 600 3.56 -8.70 13.46
CA ASP A 600 2.52 -7.74 13.06
C ASP A 600 3.08 -6.32 12.89
N ILE A 601 2.51 -5.56 11.96
CA ILE A 601 3.07 -4.28 11.51
C ILE A 601 2.16 -3.12 11.92
N ILE A 602 2.66 -2.24 12.78
CA ILE A 602 1.99 -0.99 13.15
C ILE A 602 2.15 0.02 12.02
N GLN A 603 1.06 0.68 11.68
CA GLN A 603 0.97 1.76 10.70
C GLN A 603 0.25 2.97 11.29
N VAL A 604 0.95 4.10 11.32
CA VAL A 604 0.44 5.39 11.77
C VAL A 604 0.36 6.35 10.59
N THR A 605 -0.79 7.00 10.43
CA THR A 605 -1.08 7.96 9.35
C THR A 605 -1.90 9.16 9.85
N PRO A 606 -1.75 10.35 9.24
CA PRO A 606 -2.49 11.55 9.59
C PRO A 606 -4.01 11.36 9.67
N ALA A 607 -4.65 12.09 10.58
CA ALA A 607 -6.09 12.21 10.69
C ALA A 607 -6.74 12.61 9.35
N GLY A 608 -7.84 11.96 8.99
CA GLY A 608 -8.56 12.22 7.74
C GLY A 608 -7.86 11.74 6.46
N SER A 609 -6.73 11.04 6.56
CA SER A 609 -6.12 10.41 5.38
C SER A 609 -6.95 9.23 4.86
N ASP A 610 -6.94 9.02 3.54
CA ASP A 610 -7.57 7.88 2.87
C ASP A 610 -6.72 6.59 2.97
N GLY A 611 -5.50 6.69 3.51
CA GLY A 611 -4.54 5.61 3.59
C GLY A 611 -3.78 5.32 2.29
N SER A 612 -3.77 6.20 1.28
CA SER A 612 -3.07 5.97 0.00
C SER A 612 -1.78 6.80 -0.15
N SER A 613 -1.88 8.13 -0.10
CA SER A 613 -0.76 9.08 -0.18
C SER A 613 -0.91 10.15 0.90
N VAL A 614 0.06 10.22 1.80
CA VAL A 614 -0.08 10.89 3.10
C VAL A 614 1.07 11.85 3.42
N TYR A 615 2.06 11.96 2.53
CA TYR A 615 3.25 12.79 2.73
C TYR A 615 2.91 14.28 2.84
N ASP A 616 1.98 14.79 2.05
CA ASP A 616 1.55 16.20 2.08
C ASP A 616 0.70 16.54 3.32
N MET A 617 0.27 15.53 4.08
CA MET A 617 -0.51 15.68 5.31
C MET A 617 0.35 15.52 6.58
N TYR A 618 1.65 15.22 6.44
CA TYR A 618 2.55 14.99 7.57
C TYR A 618 3.03 16.30 8.20
N ASP A 619 2.91 16.40 9.52
CA ASP A 619 3.57 17.44 10.32
C ASP A 619 4.20 16.82 11.56
N LYS A 620 5.52 16.85 11.61
CA LYS A 620 6.33 16.31 12.72
C LYS A 620 5.97 16.92 14.09
N ASN A 621 5.35 18.11 14.12
CA ASN A 621 5.01 18.82 15.36
C ASN A 621 3.57 18.58 15.83
N ASP A 622 2.72 17.94 15.01
CA ASP A 622 1.30 17.71 15.30
C ASP A 622 1.06 16.20 15.51
N PRO A 623 0.65 15.76 16.72
CA PRO A 623 0.44 14.33 17.01
C PRO A 623 -0.70 13.70 16.21
N SER A 624 -1.60 14.50 15.64
CA SER A 624 -2.67 14.04 14.74
C SER A 624 -2.23 13.87 13.28
N LYS A 625 -0.99 14.27 12.95
CA LYS A 625 -0.42 14.24 11.59
C LYS A 625 0.88 13.46 11.50
N GLN A 626 1.02 12.41 12.30
CA GLN A 626 2.23 11.60 12.35
C GLN A 626 2.25 10.53 11.24
N LEU A 627 3.45 10.18 10.77
CA LEU A 627 3.70 9.05 9.88
C LEU A 627 4.72 8.13 10.52
N HIS A 628 4.33 6.87 10.78
CA HIS A 628 5.27 5.86 11.26
C HIS A 628 4.92 4.45 10.80
N THR A 629 5.93 3.58 10.74
CA THR A 629 5.77 2.14 10.45
C THR A 629 6.74 1.36 11.32
N ALA A 630 6.25 0.37 12.07
CA ALA A 630 7.07 -0.43 12.97
C ALA A 630 6.64 -1.90 12.99
N ILE A 631 7.57 -2.82 13.22
CA ILE A 631 7.29 -4.26 13.34
C ILE A 631 7.23 -4.62 14.83
N ILE A 632 6.19 -5.32 15.24
CA ILE A 632 5.99 -5.79 16.61
C ILE A 632 6.89 -7.00 16.84
N LEU A 633 7.69 -6.93 17.91
CA LEU A 633 8.47 -8.05 18.43
C LEU A 633 7.78 -8.69 19.65
N SER A 634 7.08 -7.89 20.47
CA SER A 634 6.11 -8.42 21.45
C SER A 634 5.04 -7.40 21.82
N ASN A 635 3.86 -7.88 22.19
CA ASN A 635 2.76 -7.07 22.71
C ASN A 635 2.83 -7.04 24.24
N SER A 636 3.02 -5.85 24.82
CA SER A 636 3.15 -5.66 26.28
C SER A 636 1.83 -5.24 26.94
N GLY A 637 0.73 -5.19 26.18
CA GLY A 637 -0.59 -4.77 26.67
C GLY A 637 -0.75 -3.26 26.81
N GLY A 638 -2.01 -2.81 26.95
CA GLY A 638 -2.35 -1.40 27.11
C GLY A 638 -1.95 -0.51 25.91
N GLY A 639 -1.79 -1.10 24.72
CA GLY A 639 -1.30 -0.40 23.53
C GLY A 639 0.21 -0.15 23.52
N ASN A 640 0.98 -0.73 24.44
CA ASN A 640 2.43 -0.72 24.43
C ASN A 640 2.96 -1.97 23.71
N PHE A 641 3.91 -1.77 22.80
CA PHE A 641 4.56 -2.82 22.03
C PHE A 641 6.08 -2.68 22.16
N TRP A 642 6.78 -3.80 22.27
CA TRP A 642 8.20 -3.84 21.94
C TRP A 642 8.31 -3.94 20.42
N VAL A 643 8.92 -2.95 19.78
CA VAL A 643 8.98 -2.84 18.32
C VAL A 643 10.40 -2.75 17.81
N ILE A 644 10.57 -3.02 16.52
CA ILE A 644 11.73 -2.64 15.73
C ILE A 644 11.29 -1.82 14.52
N ASP A 645 11.95 -0.68 14.34
CA ASP A 645 11.75 0.19 13.19
C ASP A 645 13.04 0.96 12.86
N SER A 646 12.95 1.84 11.85
CA SER A 646 14.03 2.73 11.46
C SER A 646 13.50 4.17 11.42
N ASN A 647 14.36 5.15 11.69
CA ASN A 647 14.00 6.58 11.71
C ASN A 647 13.02 7.00 12.84
N THR A 648 13.31 6.60 14.08
CA THR A 648 12.52 6.99 15.26
C THR A 648 12.53 8.51 15.51
N PHE A 649 11.37 9.16 15.51
CA PHE A 649 11.19 10.44 16.20
C PHE A 649 10.95 10.19 17.69
N TYR A 650 11.82 10.76 18.54
CA TYR A 650 11.61 10.94 19.99
C TYR A 650 11.22 9.71 20.83
N SER A 651 12.22 8.91 21.22
CA SER A 651 12.26 8.51 22.63
C SER A 651 12.76 9.72 23.45
N LYS A 652 12.17 9.99 24.62
CA LYS A 652 12.60 11.09 25.52
C LYS A 652 13.98 10.83 26.20
N LEU A 653 14.75 9.86 25.70
CA LEU A 653 15.95 9.34 26.34
C LEU A 653 17.25 9.69 25.61
N ASN A 654 17.22 10.03 24.31
CA ASN A 654 18.44 10.49 23.62
C ASN A 654 18.16 11.33 22.36
N PRO A 655 18.46 12.65 22.35
CA PRO A 655 18.21 13.53 21.19
C PRO A 655 19.31 13.47 20.11
N VAL A 656 20.30 12.58 20.22
CA VAL A 656 21.47 12.50 19.32
C VAL A 656 21.46 11.22 18.47
N MET A 657 20.29 10.84 17.94
CA MET A 657 20.20 9.79 16.93
C MET A 657 20.06 10.41 15.54
N THR A 658 20.93 10.03 14.62
CA THR A 658 20.79 10.39 13.20
C THR A 658 19.53 9.78 12.64
N PRO A 659 18.81 10.46 11.72
CA PRO A 659 17.68 9.87 11.03
C PRO A 659 18.11 8.59 10.30
N GLU A 660 17.14 7.71 10.02
CA GLU A 660 17.31 6.48 9.22
C GLU A 660 18.13 5.32 9.82
N LEU A 661 18.36 5.30 11.13
CA LEU A 661 18.92 4.14 11.83
C LEU A 661 17.85 3.22 12.43
N VAL A 662 18.14 1.92 12.43
CA VAL A 662 17.29 0.85 13.00
C VAL A 662 17.46 0.75 14.52
N PHE A 663 16.37 0.69 15.27
CA PHE A 663 16.38 0.48 16.72
C PHE A 663 15.23 -0.39 17.21
N ARG A 664 15.47 -1.10 18.32
CA ARG A 664 14.44 -1.77 19.13
C ARG A 664 14.08 -0.91 20.34
N HIS A 665 12.80 -0.64 20.56
CA HIS A 665 12.35 0.13 21.73
C HIS A 665 10.88 -0.17 22.10
N SER A 666 10.47 0.33 23.27
CA SER A 666 9.05 0.36 23.65
C SER A 666 8.35 1.48 22.89
N TYR A 667 7.20 1.18 22.30
CA TYR A 667 6.41 2.12 21.50
C TYR A 667 4.92 2.00 21.82
N ASN A 668 4.25 3.15 21.95
CA ASN A 668 2.82 3.23 22.10
C ASN A 668 2.27 4.25 21.08
N PRO A 669 1.72 3.78 19.94
CA PRO A 669 1.24 4.67 18.89
C PRO A 669 0.06 5.53 19.39
N TYR A 670 -0.79 5.01 20.27
CA TYR A 670 -1.99 5.69 20.76
C TYR A 670 -1.67 6.92 21.62
N SER A 671 -0.58 6.89 22.39
CA SER A 671 -0.10 8.05 23.15
C SER A 671 0.86 8.96 22.37
N SER A 672 1.66 8.41 21.45
CA SER A 672 2.68 9.19 20.72
C SER A 672 2.13 9.89 19.47
N ALA A 673 1.08 9.34 18.86
CA ALA A 673 0.40 9.87 17.68
C ALA A 673 -1.11 10.04 17.95
N ALA A 674 -1.44 10.61 19.12
CA ALA A 674 -2.83 10.82 19.54
C ALA A 674 -3.61 11.65 18.50
N GLY A 675 -4.70 11.08 18.00
CA GLY A 675 -5.53 11.67 16.93
C GLY A 675 -5.16 11.22 15.51
N SER A 676 -3.98 10.62 15.30
CA SER A 676 -3.64 9.96 14.04
C SER A 676 -4.43 8.65 13.88
N ILE A 677 -4.59 8.20 12.63
CA ILE A 677 -5.16 6.89 12.30
C ILE A 677 -4.07 5.83 12.54
N ILE A 678 -4.35 4.87 13.42
CA ILE A 678 -3.44 3.79 13.81
C ILE A 678 -4.09 2.45 13.46
N LYS A 679 -3.39 1.61 12.70
CA LYS A 679 -3.79 0.23 12.40
C LYS A 679 -2.63 -0.72 12.61
N ILE A 680 -2.95 -1.98 12.81
CA ILE A 680 -1.98 -3.08 12.90
C ILE A 680 -2.33 -4.09 11.81
N TRP A 681 -1.33 -4.55 11.07
CA TRP A 681 -1.49 -5.43 9.92
C TRP A 681 -0.72 -6.74 10.14
N ARG A 682 -1.41 -7.87 10.02
CA ARG A 682 -0.79 -9.20 9.88
C ARG A 682 -0.72 -9.56 8.42
N LEU A 683 0.46 -9.93 7.92
CA LEU A 683 0.64 -10.45 6.57
C LEU A 683 0.64 -11.99 6.62
N ASN A 684 0.07 -12.61 5.60
CA ASN A 684 -0.13 -14.05 5.43
C ASN A 684 0.45 -14.52 4.08
#